data_AF-A0AB37LV84-F1
#
_entry.id   AF-A0AB37LV84-F1
#
_cell.length_a   1.000
_cell.length_b   1.000
_cell.length_c   1.000
_cell.angle_alpha   90.00
_cell.angle_beta   90.00
_cell.angle_gamma   90.00
#
_symmetry.space_group_name_H-M   'P 1'
#
loop_
_entity.id
_entity.type
_entity.pdbx_description
1 polymer ?
#
loop_
_entity_poly.entity_id
_entity_poly.type
_entity_poly.pdbx_seq_one_letter_code
_entity_poly.pdbx_strand_id
1 'polypeptide(L)'
;MKRYNLYIVAFLTSLFLFNACQDEDLVKKTEVVEGIPVTLKLKLGATDKEEITTRAALEKEQENKVYDVFVYVFRKAGSSWEKEHGELFSYSTGNNGPETIRIENNVTSGARRIYAVANAVKSGYATEEALKAVSSLEELEAMTFRMGEPSVNRIGGALLMSGHLVCANQDIAGYYEIPAPKDGNKEVNIDGQIELRHLDSKITFKISTTKRDSVFVPKEWRIIHVPKTSNVLLLDKDCEKGDGDYFNTEFQSFEKYEMGDRTDISTTNQVYKGGSFTFYMMENRKGLKDENKVPANQHEREREQKQAGGNVGADDGKVFEYADDDATYVILKGSFYAYKNGSMELQTSADVTYTVHLGKTVSDFASERNKNYTYDVKVNGVENIVWEVVSGDEERQPGAEGSVVRSAQNVLLDAHYETKCVTFYKDELSNLAFRVKTPYSTGEYNYSTDHQEGDIKDIEWVKFIRNKNASKEYVKYPSEKEQLLTIRDVLEELSEHSNDEDTDFWTWDNDEEAYVVRYTTFVDEFYYDGKPWKEFVNQANREMHILCKTQYSHDTESSLTTSSILLSQRSIKTFYDTNNKGLTTAWGVETINEDEGYEMKYSGDKSDKNSIDGVDVRTNGRYMTFYQTGLLNGSLQWERYVNDKKNENWRTRDGKIKESAEYACFSRNRDLNGDGEIDADEVRWYVPATNQYIGLWIGRDALEPEARLFQADPTDRVQVPEAKNSRSKYHFFSSNGTRFWSEEGASTGSNDFGTHQVTVRCARNLGETYTNRDNATPELSGSVDDYVYVNTDGEGGYHFDLSRVGGSALRSESDGGNDIETHNEHTGGVMNKPYKAFQVNDENRTRCPKGWRRPNQRELVIMLGYMRSDDLGDKNKFIASCTKSDLTFKSGLFYTIATSGLTNAFMTISTSATADTYRCVRDQ
;
A
#
# COMPACT_ATOMS: atom_id res chain seq x y z
N MET A 1 57.14 91.29 18.08
CA MET A 1 55.73 90.96 17.77
C MET A 1 55.65 90.36 16.38
N LYS A 2 55.14 89.12 16.30
CA LYS A 2 54.58 88.39 15.14
C LYS A 2 55.36 88.43 13.81
N ARG A 3 56.08 87.34 13.49
CA ARG A 3 56.27 86.77 12.13
C ARG A 3 57.19 85.53 12.16
N TYR A 4 56.68 84.38 12.59
CA TYR A 4 57.30 83.06 12.32
C TYR A 4 56.21 82.00 12.43
N ASN A 5 55.45 81.77 11.35
CA ASN A 5 54.41 80.74 11.33
C ASN A 5 54.07 80.20 9.93
N LEU A 6 55.02 80.17 8.99
CA LEU A 6 54.78 79.55 7.66
C LEU A 6 55.89 78.63 7.14
N TYR A 7 56.94 78.36 7.94
CA TYR A 7 58.03 77.44 7.53
C TYR A 7 58.13 76.15 8.38
N ILE A 8 57.28 75.99 9.41
CA ILE A 8 57.30 74.80 10.28
C ILE A 8 56.37 73.68 9.74
N VAL A 9 55.40 74.00 8.88
CA VAL A 9 54.50 72.98 8.27
C VAL A 9 55.10 72.32 7.03
N ALA A 10 56.04 72.98 6.34
CA ALA A 10 56.71 72.44 5.15
C ALA A 10 57.88 71.49 5.47
N PHE A 11 58.39 71.48 6.72
CA PHE A 11 59.49 70.59 7.14
C PHE A 11 58.98 69.27 7.78
N LEU A 12 57.69 69.18 8.16
CA LEU A 12 57.11 68.01 8.82
C LEU A 12 56.42 67.00 7.88
N THR A 13 56.31 67.29 6.59
CA THR A 13 55.70 66.38 5.59
C THR A 13 56.71 65.68 4.67
N SER A 14 58.01 65.95 4.81
CA SER A 14 59.06 65.30 4.00
C SER A 14 59.85 64.20 4.73
N LEU A 15 59.47 63.85 5.98
CA LEU A 15 60.16 62.86 6.82
C LEU A 15 59.36 61.55 7.05
N PHE A 16 58.43 61.21 6.15
CA PHE A 16 57.73 59.91 6.14
C PHE A 16 58.05 59.05 4.91
N LEU A 17 59.08 59.39 4.14
CA LEU A 17 59.63 58.52 3.10
C LEU A 17 61.04 58.10 3.53
N PHE A 18 61.23 56.78 3.72
CA PHE A 18 62.44 56.07 4.13
C PHE A 18 62.72 55.94 5.64
N ASN A 19 62.20 54.87 6.25
CA ASN A 19 62.96 53.82 6.96
C ASN A 19 62.02 52.92 7.78
N ALA A 20 61.94 51.64 7.41
CA ALA A 20 62.07 50.51 8.35
C ALA A 20 61.91 49.19 7.58
N CYS A 21 63.04 48.68 7.08
CA CYS A 21 63.29 47.25 7.09
C CYS A 21 63.51 46.84 8.55
N GLN A 22 62.58 46.08 9.12
CA GLN A 22 62.93 44.96 9.98
C GLN A 22 61.88 43.88 9.76
N ASP A 23 62.36 42.71 9.34
CA ASP A 23 61.62 41.46 9.26
C ASP A 23 61.08 41.11 10.65
N GLU A 24 59.76 40.97 10.76
CA GLU A 24 59.18 39.92 11.60
C GLU A 24 58.74 38.78 10.69
N ASP A 25 59.57 37.74 10.69
CA ASP A 25 59.26 36.41 10.18
C ASP A 25 58.00 35.88 10.89
N LEU A 26 56.83 35.95 10.26
CA LEU A 26 55.70 35.08 10.60
C LEU A 26 54.87 34.77 9.35
N VAL A 27 54.79 33.46 9.08
CA VAL A 27 54.14 32.77 7.95
C VAL A 27 54.94 32.85 6.64
N LYS A 28 55.85 31.88 6.45
CA LYS A 28 56.25 31.42 5.12
C LYS A 28 54.98 31.17 4.30
N LYS A 29 54.62 32.11 3.41
CA LYS A 29 53.84 31.78 2.23
C LYS A 29 54.68 30.77 1.46
N THR A 30 54.31 29.50 1.54
CA THR A 30 54.77 28.52 0.56
C THR A 30 54.50 29.10 -0.82
N GLU A 31 55.56 29.43 -1.57
CA GLU A 31 55.42 29.66 -3.00
C GLU A 31 54.80 28.40 -3.58
N VAL A 32 53.53 28.48 -3.96
CA VAL A 32 52.85 27.42 -4.69
C VAL A 32 53.37 27.52 -6.11
N VAL A 33 54.39 26.71 -6.43
CA VAL A 33 54.85 26.55 -7.80
C VAL A 33 53.76 25.80 -8.55
N GLU A 34 53.13 26.45 -9.52
CA GLU A 34 52.04 25.85 -10.30
C GLU A 34 52.58 24.82 -11.30
N GLY A 35 51.80 23.75 -11.56
CA GLY A 35 52.07 22.82 -12.65
C GLY A 35 52.96 21.60 -12.31
N ILE A 36 53.30 21.34 -11.05
CA ILE A 36 54.08 20.15 -10.65
C ILE A 36 53.16 18.95 -10.43
N PRO A 37 53.38 17.78 -11.09
CA PRO A 37 52.55 16.60 -10.88
C PRO A 37 52.54 16.08 -9.44
N VAL A 38 51.34 15.78 -8.93
CA VAL A 38 51.07 15.27 -7.58
C VAL A 38 50.18 14.02 -7.61
N THR A 39 50.22 13.25 -6.53
CA THR A 39 49.24 12.19 -6.22
C THR A 39 48.31 12.71 -5.13
N LEU A 40 47.01 12.81 -5.40
CA LEU A 40 46.03 13.31 -4.44
C LEU A 40 45.38 12.17 -3.67
N LYS A 41 45.19 12.38 -2.37
CA LYS A 41 44.36 11.53 -1.51
C LYS A 41 43.16 12.34 -1.03
N LEU A 42 41.98 11.90 -1.45
CA LEU A 42 40.69 12.52 -1.17
C LEU A 42 39.86 11.61 -0.27
N LYS A 43 39.18 12.18 0.72
CA LYS A 43 38.21 11.43 1.53
C LYS A 43 36.81 11.66 0.99
N LEU A 44 36.02 10.62 0.89
CA LEU A 44 34.58 10.72 0.67
C LEU A 44 33.85 10.85 2.00
N GLY A 45 32.87 11.74 2.10
CA GLY A 45 31.93 11.80 3.22
C GLY A 45 30.51 11.93 2.71
N ALA A 46 29.58 11.12 3.22
CA ALA A 46 28.15 11.35 3.04
C ALA A 46 27.66 12.29 4.14
N THR A 47 26.86 13.30 3.80
CA THR A 47 26.22 14.12 4.83
C THR A 47 25.09 13.32 5.48
N ASP A 48 25.23 13.03 6.77
CA ASP A 48 24.18 12.36 7.55
C ASP A 48 22.88 13.20 7.55
N LYS A 49 21.75 12.53 7.35
CA LYS A 49 20.40 13.08 7.56
C LYS A 49 19.88 12.60 8.92
N GLU A 50 19.05 13.42 9.59
CA GLU A 50 18.29 12.99 10.77
C GLU A 50 17.25 11.91 10.41
N GLU A 51 17.03 10.96 11.31
CA GLU A 51 16.44 9.65 11.01
C GLU A 51 14.94 9.57 11.31
N ILE A 52 14.15 9.14 10.31
CA ILE A 52 12.77 8.63 10.46
C ILE A 52 12.60 7.50 9.42
N THR A 53 12.28 6.28 9.85
CA THR A 53 12.14 5.10 8.98
C THR A 53 10.68 4.61 8.90
N THR A 54 10.23 4.30 7.68
CA THR A 54 8.97 3.59 7.35
C THR A 54 9.30 2.29 6.60
N ARG A 55 8.31 1.59 6.04
CA ARG A 55 8.50 0.24 5.48
C ARG A 55 9.09 0.24 4.06
N ALA A 56 8.67 1.10 3.13
CA ALA A 56 9.32 1.18 1.80
C ALA A 56 10.58 2.05 1.77
N ALA A 57 10.88 2.75 2.87
CA ALA A 57 12.13 3.44 3.02
C ALA A 57 13.31 2.47 2.96
N LEU A 58 14.34 2.84 2.22
CA LEU A 58 15.65 2.20 2.34
C LEU A 58 16.16 2.38 3.79
N GLU A 59 16.82 1.35 4.32
CA GLU A 59 17.55 1.47 5.58
C GLU A 59 18.62 2.55 5.45
N LYS A 60 18.97 3.27 6.53
CA LYS A 60 19.95 4.37 6.49
C LYS A 60 21.29 3.94 5.86
N GLU A 61 21.76 2.75 6.22
CA GLU A 61 22.98 2.19 5.66
C GLU A 61 22.89 1.93 4.15
N GLN A 62 21.68 1.69 3.63
CA GLN A 62 21.45 1.48 2.20
C GLN A 62 21.32 2.79 1.46
N GLU A 63 20.63 3.78 2.04
CA GLU A 63 20.53 5.11 1.46
C GLU A 63 21.92 5.70 1.18
N ASN A 64 22.90 5.46 2.05
CA ASN A 64 24.22 6.08 1.93
C ASN A 64 25.27 5.25 1.18
N LYS A 65 24.90 4.11 0.57
CA LYS A 65 25.85 3.29 -0.20
C LYS A 65 26.33 4.01 -1.45
N VAL A 66 27.65 4.03 -1.61
CA VAL A 66 28.32 4.45 -2.86
C VAL A 66 28.80 3.20 -3.59
N TYR A 67 28.22 2.92 -4.74
CA TYR A 67 28.59 1.84 -5.65
C TYR A 67 29.55 2.29 -6.75
N ASP A 68 29.44 3.54 -7.16
CA ASP A 68 30.41 4.19 -8.03
C ASP A 68 30.51 5.68 -7.73
N VAL A 69 31.66 6.28 -8.03
CA VAL A 69 31.87 7.72 -7.90
C VAL A 69 32.83 8.20 -8.97
N PHE A 70 32.40 9.20 -9.72
CA PHE A 70 33.22 9.91 -10.70
C PHE A 70 33.74 11.20 -10.08
N VAL A 71 35.06 11.36 -10.00
CA VAL A 71 35.70 12.55 -9.42
C VAL A 71 36.21 13.45 -10.52
N TYR A 72 35.81 14.72 -10.50
CA TYR A 72 36.27 15.78 -11.39
C TYR A 72 37.29 16.66 -10.68
N VAL A 73 38.39 16.95 -11.37
CA VAL A 73 39.37 17.97 -10.95
C VAL A 73 39.50 18.98 -12.09
N PHE A 74 39.17 20.24 -11.82
CA PHE A 74 39.33 21.34 -12.77
C PHE A 74 40.48 22.24 -12.36
N ARG A 75 41.32 22.60 -13.32
CA ARG A 75 42.38 23.60 -13.17
C ARG A 75 41.90 24.96 -13.65
N LYS A 76 42.50 26.02 -13.10
CA LYS A 76 42.23 27.38 -13.57
C LYS A 76 42.81 27.58 -14.97
N ALA A 77 42.03 28.15 -15.88
CA ALA A 77 42.44 28.52 -17.24
C ALA A 77 41.91 29.94 -17.53
N GLY A 78 42.74 30.96 -17.31
CA GLY A 78 42.29 32.35 -17.37
C GLY A 78 41.22 32.66 -16.31
N SER A 79 40.02 33.05 -16.76
CA SER A 79 38.85 33.29 -15.89
C SER A 79 37.92 32.08 -15.73
N SER A 80 38.16 30.98 -16.46
CA SER A 80 37.35 29.75 -16.49
C SER A 80 38.07 28.57 -15.81
N TRP A 81 37.37 27.44 -15.69
CA TRP A 81 37.89 26.20 -15.11
C TRP A 81 37.76 25.03 -16.09
N GLU A 82 38.89 24.49 -16.54
CA GLU A 82 38.95 23.39 -17.51
C GLU A 82 39.27 22.07 -16.78
N LYS A 83 38.69 20.96 -17.24
CA LYS A 83 38.93 19.65 -16.63
C LYS A 83 40.39 19.24 -16.80
N GLU A 84 41.06 19.02 -15.68
CA GLU A 84 42.43 18.49 -15.60
C GLU A 84 42.40 16.96 -15.49
N HIS A 85 41.50 16.42 -14.67
CA HIS A 85 41.35 14.97 -14.44
C HIS A 85 39.89 14.56 -14.25
N GLY A 86 39.56 13.32 -14.63
CA GLY A 86 38.26 12.71 -14.44
C GLY A 86 38.35 11.19 -14.42
N GLU A 87 37.92 10.55 -13.34
CA GLU A 87 38.07 9.11 -13.13
C GLU A 87 36.89 8.51 -12.35
N LEU A 88 36.48 7.31 -12.76
CA LEU A 88 35.42 6.52 -12.11
C LEU A 88 36.05 5.50 -11.14
N PHE A 89 35.53 5.47 -9.92
CA PHE A 89 35.84 4.45 -8.91
C PHE A 89 34.60 3.61 -8.67
N SER A 90 34.71 2.28 -8.61
CA SER A 90 33.56 1.37 -8.46
C SER A 90 33.75 0.35 -7.34
N TYR A 91 32.66 0.04 -6.64
CA TYR A 91 32.63 -0.76 -5.42
C TYR A 91 31.59 -1.89 -5.55
N SER A 92 32.07 -3.14 -5.60
CA SER A 92 31.21 -4.30 -5.90
C SER A 92 30.09 -4.58 -4.89
N THR A 93 30.25 -4.18 -3.62
CA THR A 93 29.27 -4.40 -2.54
C THR A 93 28.65 -3.10 -2.02
N GLY A 94 28.97 -1.96 -2.65
CA GLY A 94 28.73 -0.63 -2.10
C GLY A 94 29.64 -0.31 -0.91
N ASN A 95 29.93 0.98 -0.72
CA ASN A 95 30.74 1.49 0.37
C ASN A 95 29.95 2.51 1.22
N ASN A 96 30.01 2.36 2.55
CA ASN A 96 29.31 3.19 3.54
C ASN A 96 30.24 4.08 4.39
N GLY A 97 31.56 4.00 4.17
CA GLY A 97 32.57 4.67 4.99
C GLY A 97 33.47 5.58 4.17
N PRO A 98 34.22 6.48 4.83
CA PRO A 98 35.17 7.36 4.16
C PRO A 98 36.34 6.53 3.62
N GLU A 99 36.21 6.07 2.40
CA GLU A 99 37.34 5.52 1.65
C GLU A 99 38.18 6.66 1.08
N THR A 100 39.49 6.43 1.09
CA THR A 100 40.43 7.38 0.51
C THR A 100 40.56 7.09 -0.98
N ILE A 101 39.98 7.94 -1.80
CA ILE A 101 40.23 7.95 -3.24
C ILE A 101 41.66 8.44 -3.47
N ARG A 102 42.42 7.68 -4.27
CA ARG A 102 43.79 8.00 -4.64
C ARG A 102 43.86 8.29 -6.14
N ILE A 103 44.21 9.52 -6.52
CA ILE A 103 44.42 9.94 -7.90
C ILE A 103 45.93 10.03 -8.15
N GLU A 104 46.48 9.15 -8.99
CA GLU A 104 47.93 9.03 -9.17
C GLU A 104 48.46 9.89 -10.32
N ASN A 105 49.33 10.86 -10.00
CA ASN A 105 50.18 11.62 -10.94
C ASN A 105 49.49 12.35 -12.11
N ASN A 106 48.16 12.50 -12.07
CA ASN A 106 47.36 13.11 -13.15
C ASN A 106 46.85 14.52 -12.80
N VAL A 107 47.24 15.07 -11.66
CA VAL A 107 46.89 16.42 -11.21
C VAL A 107 48.15 17.19 -10.84
N THR A 108 48.16 18.51 -11.00
CA THR A 108 49.33 19.36 -10.70
C THR A 108 49.15 20.26 -9.46
N SER A 109 50.18 20.96 -8.98
CA SER A 109 50.14 21.97 -7.89
C SER A 109 49.65 23.36 -8.34
N GLY A 110 49.05 24.18 -7.45
CA GLY A 110 48.20 25.36 -7.80
C GLY A 110 46.70 25.28 -7.40
N ALA A 111 45.86 26.18 -7.94
CA ALA A 111 44.43 26.28 -7.60
C ALA A 111 43.52 25.29 -8.37
N ARG A 112 42.66 24.54 -7.68
CA ARG A 112 41.73 23.54 -8.26
C ARG A 112 40.32 23.71 -7.76
N ARG A 113 39.40 23.17 -8.55
CA ARG A 113 38.02 22.85 -8.17
C ARG A 113 37.81 21.35 -8.22
N ILE A 114 37.37 20.75 -7.12
CA ILE A 114 37.19 19.30 -6.99
C ILE A 114 35.73 18.98 -6.69
N TYR A 115 35.12 18.20 -7.57
CA TYR A 115 33.71 17.78 -7.52
C TYR A 115 33.59 16.27 -7.66
N ALA A 116 32.48 15.70 -7.23
CA ALA A 116 32.17 14.30 -7.46
C ALA A 116 30.69 14.07 -7.72
N VAL A 117 30.42 13.01 -8.49
CA VAL A 117 29.09 12.48 -8.76
C VAL A 117 29.11 11.00 -8.49
N ALA A 118 28.22 10.53 -7.62
CA ALA A 118 28.16 9.14 -7.17
C ALA A 118 26.88 8.44 -7.61
N ASN A 119 26.99 7.13 -7.79
CA ASN A 119 25.97 6.18 -8.20
C ASN A 119 25.35 6.43 -9.58
N ALA A 120 25.87 7.37 -10.37
CA ALA A 120 25.29 7.73 -11.66
C ALA A 120 25.33 6.59 -12.68
N VAL A 121 26.37 5.74 -12.63
CA VAL A 121 26.50 4.59 -13.53
C VAL A 121 25.68 3.41 -13.02
N LYS A 122 25.76 3.09 -11.73
CA LYS A 122 25.03 1.97 -11.09
C LYS A 122 23.52 2.15 -11.17
N SER A 123 23.04 3.38 -11.02
CA SER A 123 21.61 3.73 -11.14
C SER A 123 21.13 3.90 -12.59
N GLY A 124 22.05 3.90 -13.57
CA GLY A 124 21.72 3.99 -14.99
C GLY A 124 21.37 5.40 -15.49
N TYR A 125 21.56 6.45 -14.68
CA TYR A 125 21.29 7.84 -15.10
C TYR A 125 22.35 8.42 -16.03
N ALA A 126 23.57 7.87 -16.00
CA ALA A 126 24.64 8.26 -16.91
C ALA A 126 25.53 7.07 -17.25
N THR A 127 26.15 7.10 -18.42
CA THR A 127 27.26 6.21 -18.72
C THR A 127 28.58 6.82 -18.26
N GLU A 128 29.61 5.99 -18.09
CA GLU A 128 30.96 6.48 -17.80
C GLU A 128 31.47 7.43 -18.90
N GLU A 129 31.12 7.17 -20.16
CA GLU A 129 31.47 8.03 -21.30
C GLU A 129 30.83 9.42 -21.19
N ALA A 130 29.56 9.50 -20.76
CA ALA A 130 28.86 10.76 -20.57
C ALA A 130 29.53 11.61 -19.48
N LEU A 131 29.93 10.99 -18.37
CA LEU A 131 30.68 11.65 -17.30
C LEU A 131 32.09 12.10 -17.78
N LYS A 132 32.76 11.26 -18.56
CA LYS A 132 34.06 11.61 -19.18
C LYS A 132 33.97 12.73 -20.23
N ALA A 133 32.81 12.98 -20.82
CA ALA A 133 32.65 14.00 -21.85
C ALA A 133 32.70 15.43 -21.29
N VAL A 134 32.32 15.64 -20.03
CA VAL A 134 32.34 16.97 -19.37
C VAL A 134 33.76 17.54 -19.37
N SER A 135 33.96 18.71 -19.94
CA SER A 135 35.27 19.30 -20.25
C SER A 135 35.57 20.60 -19.46
N SER A 136 34.55 21.26 -18.93
CA SER A 136 34.70 22.46 -18.09
C SER A 136 33.80 22.41 -16.85
N LEU A 137 34.08 23.28 -15.86
CA LEU A 137 33.21 23.40 -14.69
C LEU A 137 31.84 23.95 -15.08
N GLU A 138 31.76 24.87 -16.04
CA GLU A 138 30.48 25.40 -16.51
C GLU A 138 29.60 24.29 -17.12
N GLU A 139 30.20 23.34 -17.84
CA GLU A 139 29.48 22.16 -18.35
C GLU A 139 28.97 21.25 -17.22
N LEU A 140 29.74 21.09 -16.13
CA LEU A 140 29.30 20.32 -14.96
C LEU A 140 28.16 21.04 -14.20
N GLU A 141 28.26 22.37 -14.06
CA GLU A 141 27.25 23.21 -13.41
C GLU A 141 25.92 23.23 -14.18
N ALA A 142 25.97 23.12 -15.52
CA ALA A 142 24.80 23.00 -16.39
C ALA A 142 24.27 21.57 -16.54
N MET A 143 24.98 20.57 -16.00
CA MET A 143 24.61 19.16 -16.15
C MET A 143 23.33 18.84 -15.38
N THR A 144 22.42 18.09 -16.00
CA THR A 144 21.21 17.57 -15.37
C THR A 144 21.14 16.06 -15.46
N PHE A 145 20.44 15.44 -14.51
CA PHE A 145 20.05 14.04 -14.59
C PHE A 145 18.55 13.92 -14.75
N ARG A 146 18.14 13.08 -15.70
CA ARG A 146 16.74 12.77 -15.97
C ARG A 146 16.48 11.29 -15.70
N MET A 147 15.37 11.00 -15.04
CA MET A 147 14.90 9.63 -14.82
C MET A 147 14.63 8.93 -16.16
N GLY A 148 15.18 7.73 -16.34
CA GLY A 148 14.86 6.87 -17.48
C GLY A 148 13.42 6.36 -17.40
N GLU A 149 13.10 5.59 -16.36
CA GLU A 149 11.74 5.20 -16.00
C GLU A 149 11.27 6.03 -14.80
N PRO A 150 10.17 6.82 -14.93
CA PRO A 150 9.65 7.62 -13.82
C PRO A 150 9.16 6.73 -12.67
N SER A 151 9.74 6.92 -11.48
CA SER A 151 9.29 6.25 -10.27
C SER A 151 9.55 7.10 -9.04
N VAL A 152 8.76 6.88 -7.99
CA VAL A 152 8.98 7.46 -6.66
C VAL A 152 9.60 6.47 -5.67
N ASN A 153 9.78 5.21 -6.08
CA ASN A 153 10.57 4.25 -5.33
C ASN A 153 12.04 4.32 -5.79
N ARG A 154 12.95 3.92 -4.91
CA ARG A 154 14.39 3.88 -5.18
C ARG A 154 14.92 2.50 -4.83
N ILE A 155 14.82 1.60 -5.79
CA ILE A 155 15.22 0.21 -5.63
C ILE A 155 16.75 0.07 -5.75
N GLY A 156 17.34 -0.81 -4.94
CA GLY A 156 18.75 -1.22 -5.07
C GLY A 156 19.79 -0.31 -4.40
N GLY A 157 19.37 0.65 -3.56
CA GLY A 157 20.26 1.43 -2.68
C GLY A 157 21.21 2.42 -3.37
N ALA A 158 21.30 2.42 -4.71
CA ALA A 158 22.21 3.28 -5.47
C ALA A 158 21.62 4.67 -5.73
N LEU A 159 21.32 5.41 -4.66
CA LEU A 159 20.78 6.78 -4.77
C LEU A 159 21.81 7.74 -5.36
N LEU A 160 21.39 8.59 -6.30
CA LEU A 160 22.26 9.60 -6.90
C LEU A 160 22.75 10.59 -5.84
N MET A 161 24.07 10.83 -5.82
CA MET A 161 24.65 11.88 -4.99
C MET A 161 25.59 12.75 -5.79
N SER A 162 25.72 14.01 -5.40
CA SER A 162 26.76 14.89 -5.92
C SER A 162 27.31 15.78 -4.83
N GLY A 163 28.51 16.29 -5.06
CA GLY A 163 29.22 17.01 -4.03
C GLY A 163 30.45 17.72 -4.54
N HIS A 164 31.08 18.42 -3.62
CA HIS A 164 32.35 19.08 -3.84
C HIS A 164 33.24 18.94 -2.61
N LEU A 165 34.54 19.17 -2.80
CA LEU A 165 35.49 19.21 -1.72
C LEU A 165 35.19 20.37 -0.76
N VAL A 166 35.04 20.05 0.52
CA VAL A 166 34.88 21.00 1.62
C VAL A 166 36.13 20.97 2.50
N CYS A 167 36.71 22.14 2.73
CA CYS A 167 37.89 22.37 3.55
C CYS A 167 37.62 23.50 4.56
N ALA A 168 38.29 23.47 5.72
CA ALA A 168 38.17 24.53 6.71
C ALA A 168 38.61 25.89 6.15
N ASN A 169 37.85 26.96 6.45
CA ASN A 169 38.13 28.35 6.04
C ASN A 169 38.16 28.59 4.51
N GLN A 170 37.39 27.81 3.75
CA GLN A 170 37.23 28.00 2.30
C GLN A 170 35.75 28.17 1.93
N ASP A 171 35.37 29.37 1.48
CA ASP A 171 33.98 29.69 1.15
C ASP A 171 33.61 29.37 -0.30
N ILE A 172 34.60 29.08 -1.16
CA ILE A 172 34.36 28.82 -2.57
C ILE A 172 34.28 27.32 -2.84
N ALA A 173 33.12 26.85 -3.32
CA ALA A 173 32.79 25.43 -3.52
C ALA A 173 33.87 24.63 -4.27
N GLY A 174 34.33 23.54 -3.66
CA GLY A 174 35.32 22.64 -4.25
C GLY A 174 36.73 23.23 -4.37
N TYR A 175 36.98 24.46 -3.91
CA TYR A 175 38.29 25.09 -4.07
C TYR A 175 39.32 24.45 -3.16
N TYR A 176 40.49 24.13 -3.73
CA TYR A 176 41.66 23.79 -2.95
C TYR A 176 42.93 24.25 -3.65
N GLU A 177 43.87 24.78 -2.89
CA GLU A 177 45.18 25.17 -3.40
C GLU A 177 46.18 24.06 -3.08
N ILE A 178 46.47 23.24 -4.09
CA ILE A 178 47.37 22.09 -3.95
C ILE A 178 48.81 22.61 -3.81
N PRO A 179 49.51 22.31 -2.70
CA PRO A 179 50.88 22.76 -2.51
C PRO A 179 51.83 22.08 -3.50
N ALA A 180 52.90 22.79 -3.87
CA ALA A 180 54.01 22.18 -4.58
C ALA A 180 54.62 21.06 -3.70
N PRO A 181 54.84 19.85 -4.25
CA PRO A 181 55.42 18.75 -3.49
C PRO A 181 56.83 19.10 -2.99
N LYS A 182 57.13 18.76 -1.73
CA LYS A 182 58.43 18.98 -1.08
C LYS A 182 59.17 17.64 -0.92
N ASP A 183 60.49 17.68 -1.02
CA ASP A 183 61.39 16.56 -0.71
C ASP A 183 61.15 15.26 -1.52
N GLY A 184 60.63 15.37 -2.75
CA GLY A 184 60.38 14.22 -3.63
C GLY A 184 59.12 13.42 -3.28
N ASN A 185 58.42 13.75 -2.19
CA ASN A 185 57.12 13.18 -1.88
C ASN A 185 56.04 13.87 -2.73
N LYS A 186 55.52 13.15 -3.73
CA LYS A 186 54.45 13.64 -4.61
C LYS A 186 53.06 13.49 -4.01
N GLU A 187 52.91 12.83 -2.86
CA GLU A 187 51.61 12.62 -2.23
C GLU A 187 51.15 13.87 -1.47
N VAL A 188 49.93 14.32 -1.78
CA VAL A 188 49.23 15.41 -1.10
C VAL A 188 47.99 14.84 -0.41
N ASN A 189 47.97 14.93 0.92
CA ASN A 189 46.77 14.67 1.71
C ASN A 189 45.98 15.97 1.81
N ILE A 190 44.75 15.96 1.30
CA ILE A 190 43.86 17.11 1.45
C ILE A 190 43.23 17.07 2.84
N ASP A 191 43.38 18.16 3.59
CA ASP A 191 42.70 18.36 4.87
C ASP A 191 41.27 18.83 4.62
N GLY A 192 40.44 17.89 4.20
CA GLY A 192 39.05 18.10 3.79
C GLY A 192 38.43 16.79 3.30
N GLN A 193 37.16 16.86 2.93
CA GLN A 193 36.43 15.73 2.37
C GLN A 193 35.46 16.20 1.29
N ILE A 194 35.19 15.34 0.31
CA ILE A 194 34.11 15.57 -0.63
C ILE A 194 32.81 15.27 0.09
N GLU A 195 31.96 16.28 0.26
CA GLU A 195 30.64 16.12 0.87
C GLU A 195 29.61 15.78 -0.20
N LEU A 196 29.20 14.51 -0.24
CA LEU A 196 28.16 14.02 -1.12
C LEU A 196 26.77 14.26 -0.51
N ARG A 197 25.87 14.80 -1.33
CA ARG A 197 24.47 15.04 -1.00
C ARG A 197 23.59 14.32 -2.01
N HIS A 198 22.52 13.70 -1.50
CA HIS A 198 21.50 13.08 -2.34
C HIS A 198 20.84 14.11 -3.25
N LEU A 199 20.57 13.73 -4.49
CA LEU A 199 19.72 14.50 -5.40
C LEU A 199 18.23 14.37 -5.01
N ASP A 200 17.88 13.25 -4.39
CA ASP A 200 16.54 13.00 -3.88
C ASP A 200 16.36 13.51 -2.44
N SER A 201 15.13 13.87 -2.13
CA SER A 201 14.60 13.98 -0.77
C SER A 201 13.73 12.76 -0.45
N LYS A 202 13.61 12.45 0.85
CA LYS A 202 12.75 11.40 1.38
C LYS A 202 11.53 12.05 2.03
N ILE A 203 10.33 11.69 1.57
CA ILE A 203 9.08 12.25 2.09
C ILE A 203 8.31 11.12 2.74
N THR A 204 7.87 11.35 3.98
CA THR A 204 7.09 10.40 4.76
C THR A 204 5.77 11.02 5.17
N PHE A 205 4.66 10.31 4.95
CA PHE A 205 3.35 10.66 5.46
C PHE A 205 2.98 9.69 6.58
N LYS A 206 2.57 10.23 7.73
CA LYS A 206 2.04 9.46 8.87
C LYS A 206 0.63 9.91 9.13
N ILE A 207 -0.33 9.04 8.86
CA ILE A 207 -1.74 9.30 9.02
C ILE A 207 -2.19 8.59 10.27
N SER A 208 -2.89 9.30 11.15
CA SER A 208 -3.42 8.72 12.38
C SER A 208 -4.77 9.35 12.74
N THR A 209 -5.61 8.58 13.44
CA THR A 209 -6.75 9.09 14.20
C THR A 209 -6.47 8.89 15.68
N THR A 210 -6.63 9.96 16.47
CA THR A 210 -6.35 9.96 17.91
C THR A 210 -7.61 9.76 18.76
N LYS A 211 -8.78 9.71 18.12
CA LYS A 211 -10.06 9.48 18.81
C LYS A 211 -10.23 8.00 19.13
N ARG A 212 -10.57 7.72 20.40
CA ARG A 212 -10.70 6.36 20.93
C ARG A 212 -11.80 5.58 20.21
N ASP A 213 -12.95 6.21 20.06
CA ASP A 213 -14.20 5.74 19.46
C ASP A 213 -14.26 5.91 17.93
N SER A 214 -13.13 6.17 17.28
CA SER A 214 -13.06 6.35 15.82
C SER A 214 -12.07 5.38 15.16
N VAL A 215 -12.37 4.95 13.95
CA VAL A 215 -11.50 4.14 13.09
C VAL A 215 -11.20 4.95 11.85
N PHE A 216 -9.96 4.91 11.40
CA PHE A 216 -9.57 5.42 10.09
C PHE A 216 -8.84 4.32 9.34
N VAL A 217 -9.45 3.86 8.24
CA VAL A 217 -8.88 2.87 7.34
C VAL A 217 -8.28 3.64 6.15
N PRO A 218 -6.96 3.83 6.09
CA PRO A 218 -6.33 4.39 4.89
C PRO A 218 -6.48 3.39 3.72
N LYS A 219 -6.90 3.88 2.55
CA LYS A 219 -7.13 3.05 1.37
C LYS A 219 -5.94 3.14 0.41
N GLU A 220 -5.76 4.31 -0.18
CA GLU A 220 -4.80 4.54 -1.25
C GLU A 220 -4.29 5.98 -1.26
N TRP A 221 -3.15 6.19 -1.91
CA TRP A 221 -2.56 7.50 -2.09
C TRP A 221 -1.92 7.61 -3.47
N ARG A 222 -1.82 8.83 -4.01
CA ARG A 222 -1.01 9.11 -5.20
C ARG A 222 -0.34 10.48 -5.09
N ILE A 223 0.72 10.68 -5.86
CA ILE A 223 1.46 11.94 -5.91
C ILE A 223 1.27 12.57 -7.29
N ILE A 224 1.03 13.88 -7.28
CA ILE A 224 0.87 14.70 -8.48
C ILE A 224 2.08 15.62 -8.62
N HIS A 225 2.53 15.81 -9.86
CA HIS A 225 3.66 16.67 -10.22
C HIS A 225 4.99 16.29 -9.55
N VAL A 226 5.44 15.05 -9.74
CA VAL A 226 6.79 14.62 -9.37
C VAL A 226 7.79 15.00 -10.45
N PRO A 227 8.90 15.72 -10.14
CA PRO A 227 9.92 16.09 -11.13
C PRO A 227 10.72 14.87 -11.62
N LYS A 228 10.99 14.83 -12.94
CA LYS A 228 11.84 13.80 -13.60
C LYS A 228 13.29 14.24 -13.75
N THR A 229 13.58 15.51 -13.59
CA THR A 229 14.88 16.10 -13.88
C THR A 229 15.40 16.87 -12.67
N SER A 230 16.70 16.83 -12.43
CA SER A 230 17.37 17.63 -11.40
C SER A 230 18.76 18.07 -11.88
N ASN A 231 19.21 19.23 -11.41
CA ASN A 231 20.59 19.66 -11.59
C ASN A 231 21.54 18.65 -10.91
N VAL A 232 22.65 18.30 -11.56
CA VAL A 232 23.63 17.42 -10.95
C VAL A 232 24.23 18.10 -9.72
N LEU A 233 24.72 19.34 -9.86
CA LEU A 233 25.23 20.11 -8.74
C LEU A 233 24.10 20.85 -7.99
N LEU A 234 24.34 21.14 -6.71
CA LEU A 234 23.42 21.94 -5.90
C LEU A 234 23.44 23.40 -6.38
N LEU A 235 22.27 23.92 -6.78
CA LEU A 235 22.03 25.30 -7.19
C LEU A 235 20.86 25.89 -6.41
N ASP A 236 20.76 27.23 -6.37
CA ASP A 236 19.68 27.98 -5.70
C ASP A 236 18.40 28.08 -6.56
N LYS A 237 18.29 27.26 -7.60
CA LYS A 237 17.14 27.21 -8.51
C LYS A 237 16.94 25.81 -9.07
N ASP A 238 15.72 25.51 -9.48
CA ASP A 238 15.41 24.30 -10.24
C ASP A 238 16.01 24.36 -11.65
N CYS A 239 16.12 23.20 -12.31
CA CYS A 239 16.48 23.14 -13.72
C CYS A 239 15.38 23.79 -14.59
N GLU A 240 15.74 24.21 -15.80
CA GLU A 240 14.76 24.76 -16.75
C GLU A 240 13.69 23.70 -17.08
N LYS A 241 12.41 24.09 -17.01
CA LYS A 241 11.28 23.22 -17.30
C LYS A 241 11.21 22.92 -18.80
N GLY A 242 11.30 21.65 -19.16
CA GLY A 242 10.98 21.09 -20.46
C GLY A 242 9.61 20.39 -20.51
N ASP A 243 9.20 19.99 -21.71
CA ASP A 243 7.96 19.25 -21.92
C ASP A 243 7.99 17.88 -21.23
N GLY A 244 6.92 17.56 -20.49
CA GLY A 244 6.78 16.27 -19.81
C GLY A 244 7.76 16.06 -18.66
N ASP A 245 8.25 17.12 -18.03
CA ASP A 245 9.19 17.09 -16.91
C ASP A 245 8.61 16.60 -15.59
N TYR A 246 7.28 16.51 -15.50
CA TYR A 246 6.59 15.99 -14.34
C TYR A 246 5.83 14.70 -14.68
N PHE A 247 5.59 13.87 -13.67
CA PHE A 247 4.67 12.73 -13.76
C PHE A 247 3.81 12.63 -12.52
N ASN A 248 2.68 11.93 -12.69
CA ASN A 248 1.78 11.55 -11.62
C ASN A 248 1.96 10.06 -11.36
N THR A 249 1.85 9.64 -10.10
CA THR A 249 1.83 8.22 -9.79
C THR A 249 0.42 7.67 -9.96
N GLU A 250 0.32 6.38 -10.26
CA GLU A 250 -0.92 5.63 -10.01
C GLU A 250 -1.24 5.62 -8.50
N PHE A 251 -2.49 5.27 -8.16
CA PHE A 251 -2.86 5.03 -6.78
C PHE A 251 -2.12 3.80 -6.23
N GLN A 252 -1.55 3.96 -5.04
CA GLN A 252 -0.77 2.95 -4.34
C GLN A 252 -1.39 2.66 -2.97
N SER A 253 -1.26 1.40 -2.53
CA SER A 253 -1.58 1.00 -1.16
C SER A 253 -0.62 1.64 -0.15
N PHE A 254 -1.06 1.76 1.10
CA PHE A 254 -0.17 2.14 2.20
C PHE A 254 0.77 0.99 2.53
N GLU A 255 1.99 1.36 2.94
CA GLU A 255 3.03 0.39 3.29
C GLU A 255 2.85 -0.11 4.72
N LYS A 256 2.53 0.80 5.63
CA LYS A 256 2.21 0.51 7.02
C LYS A 256 0.77 0.89 7.33
N TYR A 257 0.14 0.02 8.11
CA TYR A 257 -1.14 0.29 8.76
C TYR A 257 -0.90 0.35 10.25
N GLU A 258 -1.45 1.36 10.89
CA GLU A 258 -1.43 1.53 12.34
C GLU A 258 -2.68 0.91 12.93
N MET A 259 -2.49 0.01 13.89
CA MET A 259 -3.57 -0.70 14.57
C MET A 259 -3.84 -0.04 15.93
N GLY A 260 -5.11 0.09 16.27
CA GLY A 260 -5.60 0.49 17.58
C GLY A 260 -5.88 -0.70 18.49
N ASP A 261 -6.15 -0.40 19.75
CA ASP A 261 -6.56 -1.40 20.73
C ASP A 261 -8.01 -1.87 20.45
N ARG A 262 -8.22 -3.18 20.37
CA ARG A 262 -9.55 -3.79 20.19
C ARG A 262 -10.52 -3.44 21.33
N THR A 263 -10.00 -3.20 22.53
CA THR A 263 -10.82 -2.87 23.71
C THR A 263 -11.44 -1.47 23.65
N ASP A 264 -10.92 -0.59 22.79
CA ASP A 264 -11.42 0.77 22.65
C ASP A 264 -12.82 0.87 22.03
N ILE A 265 -13.18 -0.10 21.18
CA ILE A 265 -14.47 -0.13 20.44
C ILE A 265 -15.25 -1.43 20.77
N SER A 266 -14.80 -2.21 21.75
CA SER A 266 -15.41 -3.48 22.14
C SER A 266 -15.60 -4.46 20.96
N THR A 267 -14.67 -4.46 20.00
CA THR A 267 -14.77 -5.28 18.79
C THR A 267 -13.85 -6.50 18.82
N THR A 268 -14.30 -7.62 18.24
CA THR A 268 -13.43 -8.78 17.94
C THR A 268 -12.62 -8.59 16.67
N ASN A 269 -12.96 -7.58 15.86
CA ASN A 269 -12.34 -7.30 14.56
C ASN A 269 -11.18 -6.32 14.72
N GLN A 270 -10.48 -6.04 13.62
CA GLN A 270 -9.35 -5.14 13.64
C GLN A 270 -9.77 -3.67 13.68
N VAL A 271 -8.99 -2.86 14.39
CA VAL A 271 -9.24 -1.44 14.57
C VAL A 271 -8.10 -0.70 13.88
N TYR A 272 -8.34 -0.19 12.66
CA TYR A 272 -7.36 0.64 11.98
C TYR A 272 -7.39 2.05 12.57
N LYS A 273 -6.22 2.57 12.94
CA LYS A 273 -6.05 3.94 13.41
C LYS A 273 -5.31 4.81 12.41
N GLY A 274 -4.83 4.26 11.30
CA GLY A 274 -4.05 5.02 10.35
C GLY A 274 -3.05 4.18 9.59
N GLY A 275 -1.99 4.81 9.13
CA GLY A 275 -0.96 4.18 8.33
C GLY A 275 0.12 5.16 7.89
N SER A 276 1.15 4.65 7.22
CA SER A 276 2.20 5.48 6.66
C SER A 276 2.72 4.94 5.34
N PHE A 277 3.27 5.86 4.55
CA PHE A 277 4.00 5.57 3.31
C PHE A 277 5.16 6.56 3.16
N THR A 278 6.13 6.17 2.34
CA THR A 278 7.32 6.97 2.04
C THR A 278 7.67 6.89 0.59
N PHE A 279 8.11 8.01 0.05
CA PHE A 279 8.56 8.10 -1.32
C PHE A 279 9.80 8.99 -1.43
N TYR A 280 10.48 8.87 -2.55
CA TYR A 280 11.63 9.68 -2.91
C TYR A 280 11.31 10.50 -4.15
N MET A 281 11.74 11.76 -4.16
CA MET A 281 11.64 12.62 -5.32
C MET A 281 12.87 13.51 -5.42
N MET A 282 13.19 13.91 -6.64
CA MET A 282 14.11 15.01 -6.84
C MET A 282 13.49 16.31 -6.32
N GLU A 283 14.32 17.32 -6.09
CA GLU A 283 13.87 18.64 -5.65
C GLU A 283 12.82 19.28 -6.58
N ASN A 284 11.88 20.00 -5.98
CA ASN A 284 10.88 20.82 -6.65
C ASN A 284 10.66 22.08 -5.81
N ARG A 285 11.23 23.22 -6.20
CA ARG A 285 11.21 24.48 -5.42
C ARG A 285 10.09 25.40 -5.88
N LYS A 286 8.86 25.00 -5.61
CA LYS A 286 7.67 25.80 -5.94
C LYS A 286 7.24 26.67 -4.77
N GLY A 287 6.60 27.79 -5.10
CA GLY A 287 6.10 28.78 -4.15
C GLY A 287 4.64 29.12 -4.41
N LEU A 288 4.25 30.33 -4.03
CA LEU A 288 2.94 30.88 -4.35
C LEU A 288 2.82 31.12 -5.86
N LYS A 289 1.65 30.77 -6.42
CA LYS A 289 1.26 31.13 -7.79
C LYS A 289 1.25 32.64 -8.02
N ASP A 290 0.79 33.39 -7.01
CA ASP A 290 0.82 34.85 -6.97
C ASP A 290 1.33 35.29 -5.59
N GLU A 291 2.51 35.91 -5.55
CA GLU A 291 3.14 36.38 -4.31
C GLU A 291 2.28 37.40 -3.54
N ASN A 292 1.30 38.04 -4.19
CA ASN A 292 0.38 38.98 -3.55
C ASN A 292 -0.84 38.30 -2.91
N LYS A 293 -1.02 36.99 -3.12
CA LYS A 293 -2.12 36.20 -2.57
C LYS A 293 -1.57 35.17 -1.58
N VAL A 294 -1.69 35.47 -0.29
CA VAL A 294 -1.18 34.62 0.78
C VAL A 294 -2.34 33.87 1.46
N PRO A 295 -2.27 32.53 1.61
CA PRO A 295 -3.26 31.78 2.36
C PRO A 295 -3.36 32.25 3.81
N ALA A 296 -4.58 32.32 4.36
CA ALA A 296 -4.77 32.76 5.74
C ALA A 296 -4.28 31.70 6.77
N ASN A 297 -4.28 30.42 6.40
CA ASN A 297 -3.86 29.32 7.26
C ASN A 297 -3.46 28.07 6.42
N GLN A 298 -3.07 27.00 7.10
CA GLN A 298 -2.61 25.77 6.46
C GLN A 298 -3.70 25.03 5.66
N HIS A 299 -4.97 25.22 5.97
CA HIS A 299 -6.06 24.60 5.20
C HIS A 299 -6.37 25.41 3.93
N GLU A 300 -6.35 26.74 4.03
CA GLU A 300 -6.60 27.63 2.90
C GLU A 300 -5.61 27.45 1.75
N ARG A 301 -4.38 27.01 2.01
CA ARG A 301 -3.39 26.80 0.94
C ARG A 301 -3.81 25.71 -0.06
N GLU A 302 -4.70 24.80 0.36
CA GLU A 302 -5.25 23.73 -0.47
C GLU A 302 -6.50 24.18 -1.24
N ARG A 303 -6.86 25.47 -1.20
CA ARG A 303 -8.06 26.00 -1.85
C ARG A 303 -8.00 25.82 -3.36
N GLU A 304 -9.05 25.17 -3.86
CA GLU A 304 -9.24 24.89 -5.28
C GLU A 304 -10.13 25.93 -5.94
N GLN A 305 -9.93 26.12 -7.23
CA GLN A 305 -10.81 26.91 -8.08
C GLN A 305 -11.97 26.02 -8.52
N LYS A 306 -13.13 26.25 -7.88
CA LYS A 306 -14.36 25.47 -8.06
C LYS A 306 -15.43 26.25 -8.81
N GLN A 307 -16.30 25.55 -9.53
CA GLN A 307 -17.50 26.10 -10.17
C GLN A 307 -18.74 25.28 -9.77
N ALA A 308 -19.94 25.79 -10.06
CA ALA A 308 -21.17 25.04 -9.83
C ALA A 308 -21.14 23.73 -10.64
N GLY A 309 -21.17 22.58 -9.96
CA GLY A 309 -21.08 21.25 -10.59
C GLY A 309 -19.68 20.64 -10.67
N GLY A 310 -18.69 21.21 -9.97
CA GLY A 310 -17.41 20.55 -9.71
C GLY A 310 -16.17 21.40 -10.03
N ASN A 311 -15.03 20.73 -10.10
CA ASN A 311 -13.73 21.36 -10.34
C ASN A 311 -13.58 21.95 -11.76
N VAL A 312 -12.79 23.03 -11.87
CA VAL A 312 -12.51 23.72 -13.16
C VAL A 312 -11.42 22.99 -13.98
N GLY A 313 -10.64 22.11 -13.36
CA GLY A 313 -9.57 21.34 -14.01
C GLY A 313 -10.07 20.21 -14.91
N ALA A 314 -9.29 19.89 -15.94
CA ALA A 314 -9.49 18.69 -16.78
C ALA A 314 -8.51 17.58 -16.36
N ASP A 315 -8.93 16.33 -16.54
CA ASP A 315 -8.13 15.08 -16.54
C ASP A 315 -6.84 15.13 -15.70
N ASP A 316 -6.98 14.79 -14.42
CA ASP A 316 -5.92 14.38 -13.48
C ASP A 316 -5.36 15.43 -12.50
N GLY A 317 -5.70 16.72 -12.64
CA GLY A 317 -5.21 17.80 -11.77
C GLY A 317 -6.29 18.75 -11.23
N LYS A 318 -6.22 19.03 -9.93
CA LYS A 318 -6.99 20.10 -9.27
C LYS A 318 -6.30 21.45 -9.58
N VAL A 319 -7.05 22.52 -9.82
CA VAL A 319 -6.48 23.86 -10.05
C VAL A 319 -6.56 24.66 -8.77
N PHE A 320 -5.42 25.10 -8.23
CA PHE A 320 -5.37 25.77 -6.93
C PHE A 320 -5.34 27.29 -7.03
N GLU A 321 -5.87 27.97 -6.02
CA GLU A 321 -5.82 29.43 -5.92
C GLU A 321 -4.41 29.94 -5.57
N TYR A 322 -3.71 29.23 -4.67
CA TYR A 322 -2.47 29.70 -4.07
C TYR A 322 -1.21 28.94 -4.52
N ALA A 323 -1.30 27.63 -4.71
CA ALA A 323 -0.15 26.80 -5.06
C ALA A 323 0.23 26.99 -6.54
N ASP A 324 1.53 27.06 -6.85
CA ASP A 324 2.04 26.99 -8.22
C ASP A 324 1.50 25.76 -8.96
N ASP A 325 1.25 25.86 -10.26
CA ASP A 325 0.65 24.77 -11.03
C ASP A 325 1.52 23.51 -11.06
N ASP A 326 2.84 23.62 -10.87
CA ASP A 326 3.77 22.48 -10.81
C ASP A 326 4.13 22.08 -9.36
N ALA A 327 3.45 22.64 -8.35
CA ALA A 327 3.67 22.27 -6.96
C ALA A 327 3.27 20.80 -6.74
N THR A 328 4.16 20.04 -6.08
CA THR A 328 3.89 18.64 -5.78
C THR A 328 2.89 18.51 -4.65
N TYR A 329 1.87 17.67 -4.83
CA TYR A 329 0.89 17.37 -3.80
C TYR A 329 0.51 15.90 -3.77
N VAL A 330 -0.02 15.48 -2.63
CA VAL A 330 -0.51 14.12 -2.38
C VAL A 330 -2.03 14.13 -2.31
N ILE A 331 -2.65 13.18 -3.00
CA ILE A 331 -4.06 12.83 -2.81
C ILE A 331 -4.11 11.56 -1.98
N LEU A 332 -4.86 11.61 -0.88
CA LEU A 332 -4.98 10.53 0.10
C LEU A 332 -6.46 10.15 0.27
N LYS A 333 -6.80 8.88 0.11
CA LYS A 333 -8.16 8.37 0.33
C LYS A 333 -8.22 7.42 1.52
N GLY A 334 -9.33 7.45 2.23
CA GLY A 334 -9.61 6.53 3.31
C GLY A 334 -11.08 6.50 3.72
N SER A 335 -11.42 5.60 4.64
CA SER A 335 -12.72 5.56 5.29
C SER A 335 -12.60 5.91 6.76
N PHE A 336 -13.47 6.79 7.23
CA PHE A 336 -13.59 7.18 8.63
C PHE A 336 -14.88 6.59 9.21
N TYR A 337 -14.78 6.00 10.39
CA TYR A 337 -15.92 5.48 11.14
C TYR A 337 -15.88 6.04 12.56
N ALA A 338 -16.99 6.57 13.06
CA ALA A 338 -17.15 6.94 14.46
C ALA A 338 -18.26 6.12 15.10
N TYR A 339 -17.95 5.53 16.24
CA TYR A 339 -18.83 4.66 17.01
C TYR A 339 -19.36 5.41 18.23
N LYS A 340 -20.54 5.03 18.68
CA LYS A 340 -21.09 5.50 19.95
C LYS A 340 -20.20 5.01 21.08
N ASN A 341 -19.76 5.94 21.92
CA ASN A 341 -18.79 5.70 22.99
C ASN A 341 -19.13 4.45 23.83
N GLY A 342 -18.19 3.51 23.93
CA GLY A 342 -18.34 2.28 24.71
C GLY A 342 -19.22 1.20 24.07
N SER A 343 -19.58 1.33 22.79
CA SER A 343 -20.39 0.35 22.05
C SER A 343 -19.82 0.07 20.65
N MET A 344 -20.32 -0.98 20.00
CA MET A 344 -20.04 -1.28 18.58
C MET A 344 -21.01 -0.59 17.61
N GLU A 345 -21.87 0.30 18.11
CA GLU A 345 -22.91 0.96 17.32
C GLU A 345 -22.28 2.08 16.46
N LEU A 346 -22.20 1.86 15.15
CA LEU A 346 -21.63 2.79 14.19
C LEU A 346 -22.58 3.99 14.00
N GLN A 347 -22.14 5.20 14.36
CA GLN A 347 -22.93 6.43 14.24
C GLN A 347 -22.63 7.22 12.97
N THR A 348 -21.39 7.18 12.51
CA THR A 348 -20.95 7.93 11.34
C THR A 348 -19.99 7.10 10.53
N SER A 349 -20.24 7.00 9.23
CA SER A 349 -19.30 6.48 8.25
C SER A 349 -19.05 7.54 7.19
N ALA A 350 -17.82 7.63 6.72
CA ALA A 350 -17.48 8.53 5.62
C ALA A 350 -16.36 7.95 4.76
N ASP A 351 -16.49 8.09 3.44
CA ASP A 351 -15.37 8.00 2.52
C ASP A 351 -14.82 9.40 2.29
N VAL A 352 -13.53 9.58 2.53
CA VAL A 352 -12.86 10.89 2.56
C VAL A 352 -11.66 10.93 1.63
N THR A 353 -11.45 12.09 1.01
CA THR A 353 -10.27 12.43 0.21
C THR A 353 -9.59 13.65 0.80
N TYR A 354 -8.27 13.58 0.97
CA TYR A 354 -7.45 14.69 1.43
C TYR A 354 -6.43 15.07 0.36
N THR A 355 -6.32 16.36 0.07
CA THR A 355 -5.29 16.97 -0.76
C THR A 355 -4.28 17.67 0.14
N VAL A 356 -2.99 17.34 -0.01
CA VAL A 356 -1.92 17.93 0.81
C VAL A 356 -0.73 18.30 -0.08
N HIS A 357 -0.51 19.59 -0.33
CA HIS A 357 0.72 20.03 -0.99
C HIS A 357 1.95 19.84 -0.09
N LEU A 358 3.09 19.53 -0.70
CA LEU A 358 4.38 19.56 0.00
C LEU A 358 4.77 21.00 0.36
N GLY A 359 5.73 21.17 1.26
CA GLY A 359 6.24 22.46 1.74
C GLY A 359 6.11 22.63 3.27
N LYS A 360 6.87 23.57 3.83
CA LYS A 360 7.03 23.71 5.30
C LYS A 360 6.04 24.69 5.93
N THR A 361 5.58 25.69 5.19
CA THR A 361 4.76 26.81 5.70
C THR A 361 3.59 27.09 4.77
N VAL A 362 2.68 27.99 5.18
CA VAL A 362 1.48 28.33 4.40
C VAL A 362 1.78 28.88 3.00
N SER A 363 2.95 29.51 2.80
CA SER A 363 3.38 30.10 1.52
C SER A 363 4.50 29.31 0.83
N ASP A 364 4.92 28.19 1.42
CA ASP A 364 6.02 27.38 0.92
C ASP A 364 5.46 26.08 0.34
N PHE A 365 5.84 25.80 -0.91
CA PHE A 365 5.46 24.59 -1.65
C PHE A 365 6.69 23.78 -2.09
N ALA A 366 7.86 24.08 -1.52
CA ALA A 366 9.13 23.53 -1.96
C ALA A 366 9.48 22.19 -1.27
N SER A 367 10.13 21.32 -2.03
CA SER A 367 10.85 20.14 -1.57
C SER A 367 12.30 20.24 -2.00
N GLU A 368 13.23 20.30 -1.05
CA GLU A 368 14.67 20.45 -1.31
C GLU A 368 15.38 19.09 -1.30
N ARG A 369 16.39 18.93 -2.15
CA ARG A 369 17.23 17.71 -2.18
C ARG A 369 17.91 17.44 -0.84
N ASN A 370 18.26 16.18 -0.60
CA ASN A 370 19.00 15.75 0.58
C ASN A 370 18.30 16.04 1.92
N LYS A 371 16.96 16.14 1.93
CA LYS A 371 16.13 16.32 3.14
C LYS A 371 15.27 15.10 3.45
N ASN A 372 14.84 15.02 4.72
CA ASN A 372 13.83 14.09 5.19
C ASN A 372 12.62 14.89 5.69
N TYR A 373 11.51 14.83 4.97
CA TYR A 373 10.25 15.47 5.33
C TYR A 373 9.31 14.45 5.99
N THR A 374 8.63 14.85 7.07
CA THR A 374 7.55 14.06 7.67
C THR A 374 6.31 14.92 7.83
N TYR A 375 5.21 14.44 7.25
CA TYR A 375 3.88 15.04 7.34
C TYR A 375 3.03 14.19 8.28
N ASP A 376 2.74 14.73 9.46
CA ASP A 376 1.84 14.11 10.45
C ASP A 376 0.39 14.56 10.18
N VAL A 377 -0.38 13.73 9.51
CA VAL A 377 -1.79 13.98 9.17
C VAL A 377 -2.69 13.36 10.25
N LYS A 378 -3.50 14.19 10.90
CA LYS A 378 -4.41 13.76 11.98
C LYS A 378 -5.86 13.83 11.53
N VAL A 379 -6.52 12.68 11.42
CA VAL A 379 -7.95 12.56 11.10
C VAL A 379 -8.76 12.63 12.39
N ASN A 380 -9.31 13.82 12.68
CA ASN A 380 -10.04 14.11 13.93
C ASN A 380 -11.57 13.98 13.81
N GLY A 381 -12.09 13.65 12.62
CA GLY A 381 -13.52 13.57 12.34
C GLY A 381 -13.88 14.24 11.02
N VAL A 382 -15.17 14.33 10.76
CA VAL A 382 -15.73 14.74 9.46
C VAL A 382 -16.50 16.07 9.53
N GLU A 383 -16.44 16.79 10.66
CA GLU A 383 -17.28 17.96 10.89
C GLU A 383 -17.01 19.12 9.94
N ASN A 384 -15.79 19.28 9.41
CA ASN A 384 -15.51 20.31 8.41
C ASN A 384 -16.15 19.98 7.05
N ILE A 385 -16.19 18.70 6.66
CA ILE A 385 -16.90 18.21 5.46
C ILE A 385 -18.41 18.40 5.65
N VAL A 386 -18.93 18.07 6.84
CA VAL A 386 -20.33 18.33 7.19
C VAL A 386 -20.67 19.82 7.14
N TRP A 387 -19.78 20.68 7.65
CA TRP A 387 -19.97 22.13 7.65
C TRP A 387 -20.09 22.71 6.24
N GLU A 388 -19.22 22.29 5.33
CA GLU A 388 -19.26 22.66 3.92
C GLU A 388 -20.63 22.37 3.30
N VAL A 389 -21.17 21.17 3.54
CA VAL A 389 -22.49 20.78 3.03
C VAL A 389 -23.63 21.63 3.61
N VAL A 390 -23.64 21.88 4.93
CA VAL A 390 -24.78 22.57 5.58
C VAL A 390 -24.71 24.09 5.47
N SER A 391 -23.53 24.66 5.26
CA SER A 391 -23.34 26.10 5.09
C SER A 391 -23.61 26.60 3.67
N GLY A 392 -23.57 25.70 2.68
CA GLY A 392 -23.74 26.02 1.26
C GLY A 392 -22.41 26.37 0.60
N ASP A 393 -21.80 27.49 1.00
CA ASP A 393 -20.67 28.08 0.28
C ASP A 393 -19.39 28.25 1.15
N GLU A 394 -19.42 27.88 2.45
CA GLU A 394 -18.27 28.06 3.35
C GLU A 394 -17.44 26.79 3.53
N GLU A 395 -16.21 26.81 3.03
CA GLU A 395 -15.23 25.75 3.26
C GLU A 395 -14.25 26.13 4.36
N ARG A 396 -14.25 25.39 5.48
CA ARG A 396 -13.26 25.55 6.55
C ARG A 396 -11.97 24.77 6.31
N GLN A 397 -12.04 23.76 5.45
CA GLN A 397 -10.91 22.90 5.12
C GLN A 397 -10.98 22.48 3.65
N PRO A 398 -10.62 23.37 2.71
CA PRO A 398 -10.77 23.11 1.26
C PRO A 398 -10.11 21.82 0.77
N GLY A 399 -8.99 21.41 1.38
CA GLY A 399 -8.30 20.17 1.03
C GLY A 399 -8.92 18.89 1.60
N ALA A 400 -10.15 18.91 2.14
CA ALA A 400 -10.82 17.73 2.69
C ALA A 400 -12.26 17.63 2.19
N GLU A 401 -12.53 16.58 1.41
CA GLU A 401 -13.82 16.32 0.77
C GLU A 401 -14.30 14.92 1.12
N GLY A 402 -15.62 14.68 1.03
CA GLY A 402 -16.11 13.32 1.25
C GLY A 402 -17.62 13.16 1.35
N SER A 403 -18.05 11.90 1.33
CA SER A 403 -19.44 11.51 1.54
C SER A 403 -19.64 11.04 2.97
N VAL A 404 -20.37 11.81 3.77
CA VAL A 404 -20.65 11.52 5.18
C VAL A 404 -22.05 10.93 5.32
N VAL A 405 -22.16 9.85 6.08
CA VAL A 405 -23.41 9.21 6.44
C VAL A 405 -23.57 9.19 7.95
N ARG A 406 -24.71 9.64 8.43
CA ARG A 406 -25.15 9.51 9.82
C ARG A 406 -26.45 8.71 9.86
N SER A 407 -26.46 7.63 10.61
CA SER A 407 -27.64 6.78 10.75
C SER A 407 -27.92 6.44 12.21
N ALA A 408 -29.20 6.32 12.58
CA ALA A 408 -29.59 5.80 13.90
C ALA A 408 -29.27 4.30 14.02
N GLN A 409 -29.56 3.53 12.98
CA GLN A 409 -29.17 2.12 12.85
C GLN A 409 -28.25 1.95 11.66
N ASN A 410 -27.04 1.42 11.88
CA ASN A 410 -26.08 1.19 10.81
C ASN A 410 -25.68 -0.28 10.79
N VAL A 411 -26.03 -0.96 9.70
CA VAL A 411 -25.84 -2.38 9.48
C VAL A 411 -24.78 -2.54 8.41
N LEU A 412 -23.55 -2.75 8.87
CA LEU A 412 -22.41 -3.02 8.01
C LEU A 412 -22.33 -4.52 7.72
N LEU A 413 -22.30 -4.86 6.44
CA LEU A 413 -22.39 -6.21 5.90
C LEU A 413 -21.15 -6.52 5.06
N ASP A 414 -20.82 -7.81 4.94
CA ASP A 414 -19.82 -8.32 4.02
C ASP A 414 -20.44 -8.76 2.68
N ALA A 415 -19.59 -9.14 1.74
CA ALA A 415 -19.97 -9.43 0.37
C ALA A 415 -20.82 -10.70 0.18
N HIS A 416 -20.88 -11.58 1.18
CA HIS A 416 -21.69 -12.79 1.12
C HIS A 416 -23.15 -12.53 1.50
N TYR A 417 -23.98 -13.57 1.41
CA TYR A 417 -25.36 -13.48 1.89
C TYR A 417 -25.38 -13.23 3.40
N GLU A 418 -26.24 -12.32 3.84
CA GLU A 418 -26.47 -12.07 5.26
C GLU A 418 -27.95 -11.88 5.58
N THR A 419 -28.33 -12.31 6.78
CA THR A 419 -29.64 -12.00 7.37
C THR A 419 -29.45 -11.10 8.57
N LYS A 420 -30.22 -10.02 8.64
CA LYS A 420 -30.22 -9.06 9.76
C LYS A 420 -31.65 -8.76 10.20
N CYS A 421 -31.78 -8.05 11.32
CA CYS A 421 -33.05 -7.50 11.78
C CYS A 421 -32.93 -5.98 11.83
N VAL A 422 -33.85 -5.27 11.19
CA VAL A 422 -33.95 -3.80 11.27
C VAL A 422 -35.20 -3.43 12.05
N THR A 423 -35.13 -2.32 12.80
CA THR A 423 -36.23 -1.82 13.63
C THR A 423 -36.72 -0.49 13.06
N PHE A 424 -38.02 -0.32 12.87
CA PHE A 424 -38.61 0.97 12.55
C PHE A 424 -39.34 1.51 13.77
N TYR A 425 -39.17 2.79 14.04
CA TYR A 425 -39.79 3.49 15.15
C TYR A 425 -40.97 4.31 14.64
N LYS A 426 -42.11 4.22 15.33
CA LYS A 426 -43.34 4.93 14.95
C LYS A 426 -43.13 6.45 14.85
N ASP A 427 -42.32 7.00 15.75
CA ASP A 427 -42.08 8.44 15.85
C ASP A 427 -41.07 8.96 14.81
N GLU A 428 -40.43 8.09 14.02
CA GLU A 428 -39.40 8.46 13.03
C GLU A 428 -39.91 8.53 11.59
N LEU A 429 -41.21 8.33 11.35
CA LEU A 429 -41.82 8.28 10.00
C LEU A 429 -41.95 9.64 9.30
N SER A 430 -41.22 10.66 9.75
CA SER A 430 -41.28 12.03 9.21
C SER A 430 -40.82 12.15 7.75
N ASN A 431 -40.04 11.18 7.26
CA ASN A 431 -39.54 11.15 5.89
C ASN A 431 -39.53 9.72 5.36
N LEU A 432 -40.61 9.34 4.67
CA LEU A 432 -40.74 8.03 4.02
C LEU A 432 -39.99 8.03 2.69
N ALA A 433 -38.66 8.02 2.76
CA ALA A 433 -37.79 7.99 1.59
C ALA A 433 -36.71 6.93 1.74
N PHE A 434 -36.28 6.36 0.62
CA PHE A 434 -35.07 5.54 0.60
C PHE A 434 -34.11 6.05 -0.47
N ARG A 435 -32.82 5.83 -0.27
CA ARG A 435 -31.78 6.10 -1.26
C ARG A 435 -30.94 4.87 -1.46
N VAL A 436 -30.68 4.53 -2.72
CA VAL A 436 -29.71 3.49 -3.07
C VAL A 436 -28.48 4.11 -3.72
N LYS A 437 -27.33 3.51 -3.44
CA LYS A 437 -26.06 3.79 -4.09
C LYS A 437 -25.39 2.46 -4.36
N THR A 438 -25.32 2.05 -5.62
CA THR A 438 -24.71 0.79 -6.06
C THR A 438 -23.85 1.06 -7.30
N PRO A 439 -23.03 0.09 -7.77
CA PRO A 439 -22.29 0.24 -9.03
C PRO A 439 -23.17 0.53 -10.25
N TYR A 440 -24.48 0.24 -10.19
CA TYR A 440 -25.39 0.32 -11.34
C TYR A 440 -26.56 1.30 -11.15
N SER A 441 -26.79 1.79 -9.95
CA SER A 441 -27.93 2.65 -9.63
C SER A 441 -27.57 3.60 -8.51
N THR A 442 -27.87 4.89 -8.67
CA THR A 442 -27.82 5.87 -7.59
C THR A 442 -29.04 6.76 -7.69
N GLY A 443 -29.82 6.85 -6.61
CA GLY A 443 -31.02 7.67 -6.60
C GLY A 443 -31.78 7.60 -5.27
N GLU A 444 -32.59 8.61 -5.03
CA GLU A 444 -33.45 8.75 -3.86
C GLU A 444 -34.92 8.70 -4.31
N TYR A 445 -35.71 7.85 -3.65
CA TYR A 445 -37.15 7.70 -3.85
C TYR A 445 -37.86 8.25 -2.63
N ASN A 446 -38.81 9.17 -2.82
CA ASN A 446 -39.63 9.68 -1.73
C ASN A 446 -41.08 9.23 -1.89
N TYR A 447 -41.54 8.34 -1.02
CA TYR A 447 -42.90 7.77 -1.07
C TYR A 447 -43.99 8.85 -1.03
N SER A 448 -43.75 9.95 -0.29
CA SER A 448 -44.73 11.02 -0.09
C SER A 448 -44.89 11.96 -1.29
N THR A 449 -43.89 12.04 -2.18
CA THR A 449 -43.90 12.96 -3.34
C THR A 449 -43.80 12.25 -4.68
N ASP A 450 -43.14 11.10 -4.73
CA ASP A 450 -42.96 10.27 -5.92
C ASP A 450 -44.03 9.16 -5.95
N HIS A 451 -45.29 9.56 -6.15
CA HIS A 451 -46.39 8.62 -6.46
C HIS A 451 -46.27 7.98 -7.87
N GLN A 452 -45.25 8.37 -8.63
CA GLN A 452 -44.84 7.73 -9.87
C GLN A 452 -43.53 7.02 -9.60
N GLU A 453 -43.48 5.74 -9.94
CA GLU A 453 -42.33 4.87 -9.78
C GLU A 453 -41.10 5.49 -10.46
N GLY A 454 -40.25 6.17 -9.70
CA GLY A 454 -38.98 6.69 -10.21
C GLY A 454 -38.13 5.54 -10.75
N ASP A 455 -37.29 5.84 -11.75
CA ASP A 455 -36.45 4.90 -12.52
C ASP A 455 -35.32 4.23 -11.68
N ILE A 456 -35.44 4.26 -10.35
CA ILE A 456 -34.47 3.72 -9.40
C ILE A 456 -34.50 2.20 -9.47
N LYS A 457 -33.37 1.63 -9.89
CA LYS A 457 -33.14 0.20 -10.09
C LYS A 457 -32.30 -0.36 -8.95
N ASP A 458 -32.09 -1.68 -8.97
CA ASP A 458 -31.16 -2.37 -8.09
C ASP A 458 -31.49 -2.21 -6.60
N ILE A 459 -32.77 -2.42 -6.26
CA ILE A 459 -33.30 -2.41 -4.89
C ILE A 459 -33.57 -3.82 -4.36
N GLU A 460 -33.62 -4.81 -5.24
CA GLU A 460 -34.03 -6.21 -4.96
C GLU A 460 -32.96 -7.03 -4.24
N TRP A 461 -31.74 -6.51 -4.10
CA TRP A 461 -30.69 -7.17 -3.31
C TRP A 461 -30.98 -7.13 -1.81
N VAL A 462 -32.01 -6.37 -1.38
CA VAL A 462 -32.54 -6.37 -0.03
C VAL A 462 -34.02 -6.73 -0.06
N LYS A 463 -34.39 -7.75 0.72
CA LYS A 463 -35.77 -8.20 0.86
C LYS A 463 -36.14 -8.32 2.33
N PHE A 464 -37.42 -8.12 2.64
CA PHE A 464 -37.90 -8.03 4.01
C PHE A 464 -39.03 -9.02 4.29
N ILE A 465 -39.07 -9.49 5.54
CA ILE A 465 -40.24 -10.15 6.14
C ILE A 465 -40.52 -9.50 7.48
N ARG A 466 -41.77 -9.13 7.74
CA ARG A 466 -42.18 -8.56 9.02
C ARG A 466 -42.10 -9.62 10.13
N ASN A 467 -41.41 -9.29 11.20
CA ASN A 467 -41.27 -10.16 12.36
C ASN A 467 -42.54 -10.09 13.21
N LYS A 468 -43.10 -11.26 13.54
CA LYS A 468 -44.25 -11.35 14.45
C LYS A 468 -43.90 -10.76 15.82
N ASN A 469 -44.81 -9.95 16.37
CA ASN A 469 -44.67 -9.29 17.68
C ASN A 469 -43.35 -8.52 17.83
N ALA A 470 -42.84 -7.95 16.74
CA ALA A 470 -41.55 -7.28 16.69
C ALA A 470 -40.39 -8.12 17.29
N SER A 471 -40.37 -9.44 17.08
CA SER A 471 -39.27 -10.30 17.54
C SER A 471 -37.92 -9.85 16.95
N LYS A 472 -36.83 -9.98 17.73
CA LYS A 472 -35.44 -9.79 17.26
C LYS A 472 -34.87 -11.05 16.58
N GLU A 473 -35.51 -12.22 16.75
CA GLU A 473 -35.07 -13.45 16.08
C GLU A 473 -35.34 -13.38 14.57
N TYR A 474 -34.41 -13.91 13.78
CA TYR A 474 -34.57 -13.94 12.34
C TYR A 474 -35.63 -14.97 11.93
N VAL A 475 -36.39 -14.62 10.89
CA VAL A 475 -37.29 -15.56 10.21
C VAL A 475 -36.45 -16.37 9.21
N LYS A 476 -36.73 -17.69 9.09
CA LYS A 476 -36.11 -18.54 8.07
C LYS A 476 -36.39 -17.94 6.68
N TYR A 477 -35.41 -17.98 5.77
CA TYR A 477 -35.65 -17.62 4.39
C TYR A 477 -36.85 -18.42 3.84
N PRO A 478 -37.86 -17.77 3.25
CA PRO A 478 -39.10 -18.44 2.91
C PRO A 478 -38.94 -19.36 1.70
N SER A 479 -39.71 -20.45 1.69
CA SER A 479 -39.98 -21.17 0.43
C SER A 479 -40.76 -20.28 -0.54
N GLU A 480 -40.80 -20.61 -1.84
CA GLU A 480 -41.47 -19.85 -2.93
C GLU A 480 -42.94 -19.41 -2.66
N LYS A 481 -43.56 -19.88 -1.57
CA LYS A 481 -44.95 -19.61 -1.18
C LYS A 481 -45.16 -18.37 -0.30
N GLU A 482 -44.13 -17.80 0.33
CA GLU A 482 -44.28 -16.58 1.14
C GLU A 482 -43.78 -15.34 0.36
N GLN A 483 -44.52 -14.24 0.47
CA GLN A 483 -44.18 -13.00 -0.24
C GLN A 483 -43.04 -12.27 0.49
N LEU A 484 -41.89 -12.18 -0.17
CA LEU A 484 -40.80 -11.28 0.22
C LEU A 484 -41.17 -9.85 -0.14
N LEU A 485 -41.05 -8.93 0.82
CA LEU A 485 -41.33 -7.50 0.62
C LEU A 485 -40.10 -6.79 0.06
N THR A 486 -40.30 -5.89 -0.89
CA THR A 486 -39.31 -4.91 -1.33
C THR A 486 -39.28 -3.73 -0.36
N ILE A 487 -38.28 -2.85 -0.48
CA ILE A 487 -38.26 -1.61 0.31
C ILE A 487 -39.46 -0.71 0.03
N ARG A 488 -40.04 -0.76 -1.18
CA ARG A 488 -41.23 0.02 -1.53
C ARG A 488 -42.44 -0.48 -0.76
N ASP A 489 -42.63 -1.80 -0.70
CA ASP A 489 -43.72 -2.42 0.06
C ASP A 489 -43.59 -2.11 1.57
N VAL A 490 -42.36 -2.09 2.10
CA VAL A 490 -42.11 -1.71 3.50
C VAL A 490 -42.49 -0.24 3.75
N LEU A 491 -42.11 0.69 2.86
CA LEU A 491 -42.51 2.10 3.01
C LEU A 491 -44.03 2.29 2.90
N GLU A 492 -44.69 1.52 2.04
CA GLU A 492 -46.16 1.49 1.94
C GLU A 492 -46.79 0.98 3.24
N GLU A 493 -46.37 -0.17 3.78
CA GLU A 493 -46.87 -0.69 5.07
C GLU A 493 -46.65 0.33 6.21
N LEU A 494 -45.48 0.96 6.28
CA LEU A 494 -45.19 1.99 7.29
C LEU A 494 -46.09 3.22 7.12
N SER A 495 -46.37 3.63 5.89
CA SER A 495 -47.27 4.75 5.60
C SER A 495 -48.72 4.43 5.97
N GLU A 496 -49.21 3.25 5.63
CA GLU A 496 -50.59 2.84 5.89
C GLU A 496 -50.88 2.77 7.40
N HIS A 497 -49.90 2.31 8.18
CA HIS A 497 -50.01 2.13 9.62
C HIS A 497 -49.49 3.32 10.44
N SER A 498 -49.14 4.46 9.83
CA SER A 498 -48.49 5.58 10.53
C SER A 498 -49.34 6.20 11.65
N ASN A 499 -50.67 6.14 11.53
CA ASN A 499 -51.63 6.75 12.46
C ASN A 499 -52.34 5.73 13.37
N ASP A 500 -51.99 4.45 13.30
CA ASP A 500 -52.67 3.40 14.05
C ASP A 500 -52.48 3.58 15.56
N GLU A 501 -53.58 3.59 16.33
CA GLU A 501 -53.51 3.88 17.78
C GLU A 501 -53.10 2.66 18.65
N ASP A 502 -53.37 1.40 18.25
CA ASP A 502 -52.58 0.15 18.48
C ASP A 502 -53.30 -1.12 17.91
N THR A 503 -52.58 -2.23 17.58
CA THR A 503 -52.89 -3.63 18.04
C THR A 503 -52.12 -4.81 17.39
N ASP A 504 -51.70 -4.80 16.12
CA ASP A 504 -51.00 -5.97 15.50
C ASP A 504 -49.70 -5.63 14.73
N PHE A 505 -49.48 -4.35 14.37
CA PHE A 505 -48.33 -3.90 13.59
C PHE A 505 -47.25 -3.26 14.47
N TRP A 506 -47.61 -2.22 15.23
CA TRP A 506 -46.73 -1.58 16.21
C TRP A 506 -46.73 -2.38 17.51
N THR A 507 -45.55 -2.64 18.07
CA THR A 507 -45.38 -3.32 19.36
C THR A 507 -44.58 -2.42 20.29
N TRP A 508 -45.07 -2.19 21.51
CA TRP A 508 -44.30 -1.51 22.54
C TRP A 508 -43.11 -2.39 22.96
N ASP A 509 -41.88 -1.89 22.77
CA ASP A 509 -40.67 -2.55 23.22
C ASP A 509 -40.08 -1.79 24.42
N ASN A 510 -39.91 -2.50 25.54
CA ASN A 510 -39.43 -1.91 26.78
C ASN A 510 -37.94 -1.55 26.75
N ASP A 511 -37.13 -2.24 25.94
CA ASP A 511 -35.70 -1.94 25.81
C ASP A 511 -35.50 -0.67 24.96
N GLU A 512 -36.34 -0.50 23.95
CA GLU A 512 -36.33 0.66 23.05
C GLU A 512 -37.09 1.87 23.63
N GLU A 513 -37.93 1.66 24.65
CA GLU A 513 -38.89 2.62 25.21
C GLU A 513 -39.76 3.29 24.13
N ALA A 514 -40.14 2.53 23.10
CA ALA A 514 -40.85 3.04 21.94
C ALA A 514 -41.77 1.98 21.31
N TYR A 515 -42.74 2.45 20.50
CA TYR A 515 -43.49 1.58 19.59
C TYR A 515 -42.65 1.29 18.35
N VAL A 516 -42.43 0.00 18.11
CA VAL A 516 -41.57 -0.49 17.04
C VAL A 516 -42.24 -1.55 16.19
N VAL A 517 -41.77 -1.67 14.95
CA VAL A 517 -41.99 -2.84 14.09
C VAL A 517 -40.62 -3.33 13.62
N ARG A 518 -40.42 -4.65 13.55
CA ARG A 518 -39.16 -5.26 13.13
C ARG A 518 -39.32 -6.06 11.87
N TYR A 519 -38.31 -6.02 11.01
CA TYR A 519 -38.24 -6.82 9.80
C TYR A 519 -36.95 -7.63 9.80
N THR A 520 -37.07 -8.92 9.49
CA THR A 520 -35.95 -9.74 9.04
C THR A 520 -35.61 -9.28 7.64
N THR A 521 -34.37 -8.84 7.46
CA THR A 521 -33.81 -8.32 6.22
C THR A 521 -32.86 -9.34 5.65
N PHE A 522 -33.17 -9.85 4.46
CA PHE A 522 -32.34 -10.75 3.68
C PHE A 522 -31.54 -9.93 2.68
N VAL A 523 -30.22 -10.00 2.78
CA VAL A 523 -29.30 -9.26 1.94
C VAL A 523 -28.58 -10.25 1.03
N ASP A 524 -28.79 -10.11 -0.27
CA ASP A 524 -28.12 -10.94 -1.26
C ASP A 524 -26.60 -10.73 -1.24
N GLU A 525 -25.84 -11.72 -1.73
CA GLU A 525 -24.41 -11.54 -1.96
C GLU A 525 -24.17 -10.33 -2.88
N PHE A 526 -23.02 -9.66 -2.75
CA PHE A 526 -22.56 -8.60 -3.63
C PHE A 526 -22.10 -9.20 -4.98
N TYR A 527 -23.05 -9.83 -5.66
CA TYR A 527 -22.86 -10.45 -6.96
C TYR A 527 -24.04 -10.07 -7.85
N TYR A 528 -23.73 -9.62 -9.05
CA TYR A 528 -24.72 -9.15 -10.00
C TYR A 528 -24.84 -10.15 -11.14
N ASP A 529 -25.82 -11.05 -11.04
CA ASP A 529 -26.07 -12.07 -12.07
C ASP A 529 -26.29 -11.43 -13.44
N GLY A 530 -25.62 -11.97 -14.46
CA GLY A 530 -25.67 -11.45 -15.83
C GLY A 530 -24.92 -10.13 -16.06
N LYS A 531 -24.21 -9.59 -15.05
CA LYS A 531 -23.32 -8.44 -15.21
C LYS A 531 -21.84 -8.86 -15.27
N PRO A 532 -20.96 -8.10 -15.94
CA PRO A 532 -19.53 -8.38 -15.93
C PRO A 532 -18.94 -8.23 -14.52
N TRP A 533 -18.36 -9.31 -13.97
CA TRP A 533 -17.83 -9.30 -12.60
C TRP A 533 -16.80 -8.22 -12.33
N LYS A 534 -16.01 -7.86 -13.36
CA LYS A 534 -14.97 -6.82 -13.31
C LYS A 534 -15.51 -5.43 -12.97
N GLU A 535 -16.80 -5.17 -13.19
CA GLU A 535 -17.43 -3.87 -12.93
C GLU A 535 -17.91 -3.72 -11.49
N PHE A 536 -18.11 -4.82 -10.76
CA PHE A 536 -18.70 -4.77 -9.41
C PHE A 536 -17.77 -5.29 -8.30
N VAL A 537 -16.69 -6.01 -8.62
CA VAL A 537 -15.65 -6.33 -7.63
C VAL A 537 -14.80 -5.10 -7.29
N ASN A 538 -14.21 -5.10 -6.09
CA ASN A 538 -13.36 -4.01 -5.61
C ASN A 538 -14.01 -2.61 -5.66
N GLN A 539 -15.34 -2.54 -5.78
CA GLN A 539 -16.09 -1.28 -5.75
C GLN A 539 -16.27 -0.78 -4.31
N ALA A 540 -16.68 0.48 -4.18
CA ALA A 540 -17.19 1.01 -2.92
C ALA A 540 -18.39 0.17 -2.43
N ASN A 541 -18.73 0.30 -1.14
CA ASN A 541 -19.90 -0.37 -0.58
C ASN A 541 -21.15 0.03 -1.36
N ARG A 542 -22.06 -0.93 -1.55
CA ARG A 542 -23.43 -0.63 -1.97
C ARG A 542 -24.26 -0.33 -0.75
N GLU A 543 -25.12 0.66 -0.87
CA GLU A 543 -25.84 1.22 0.27
C GLU A 543 -27.33 1.33 -0.04
N MET A 544 -28.14 1.00 0.97
CA MET A 544 -29.56 1.36 1.04
C MET A 544 -29.78 2.16 2.32
N HIS A 545 -30.12 3.43 2.16
CA HIS A 545 -30.51 4.33 3.23
C HIS A 545 -32.04 4.33 3.28
N ILE A 546 -32.62 4.17 4.46
CA ILE A 546 -34.07 4.10 4.66
C ILE A 546 -34.48 5.17 5.68
N LEU A 547 -35.59 5.84 5.39
CA LEU A 547 -36.05 7.07 6.02
C LEU A 547 -34.97 8.16 5.97
N CYS A 548 -34.49 8.48 4.76
CA CYS A 548 -33.25 9.24 4.56
C CYS A 548 -33.42 10.59 3.86
N LYS A 549 -32.48 11.51 4.13
CA LYS A 549 -32.33 12.80 3.45
C LYS A 549 -30.87 13.04 3.07
N THR A 550 -30.63 13.44 1.83
CA THR A 550 -29.29 13.79 1.32
C THR A 550 -29.15 15.29 1.07
N GLN A 551 -27.99 15.85 1.41
CA GLN A 551 -27.56 17.22 1.09
C GLN A 551 -26.16 17.17 0.46
N TYR A 552 -25.86 18.16 -0.39
CA TYR A 552 -24.58 18.29 -1.10
C TYR A 552 -23.99 19.67 -0.86
N SER A 553 -22.66 19.77 -0.85
CA SER A 553 -21.94 21.05 -0.95
C SER A 553 -22.24 21.73 -2.29
N HIS A 554 -21.97 23.03 -2.38
CA HIS A 554 -22.22 23.82 -3.59
C HIS A 554 -21.48 23.28 -4.84
N ASP A 555 -20.28 22.71 -4.66
CA ASP A 555 -19.47 22.09 -5.71
C ASP A 555 -19.80 20.60 -5.96
N THR A 556 -20.63 19.99 -5.12
CA THR A 556 -21.02 18.57 -5.11
C THR A 556 -19.91 17.56 -4.77
N GLU A 557 -18.73 18.01 -4.33
CA GLU A 557 -17.61 17.13 -3.94
C GLU A 557 -17.77 16.53 -2.54
N SER A 558 -18.65 17.14 -1.72
CA SER A 558 -19.03 16.67 -0.40
C SER A 558 -20.54 16.39 -0.29
N SER A 559 -20.91 15.41 0.53
CA SER A 559 -22.32 15.13 0.81
C SER A 559 -22.56 14.71 2.25
N LEU A 560 -23.77 14.99 2.75
CA LEU A 560 -24.27 14.52 4.04
C LEU A 560 -25.58 13.78 3.83
N THR A 561 -25.60 12.51 4.21
CA THR A 561 -26.82 11.68 4.24
C THR A 561 -27.19 11.38 5.69
N THR A 562 -28.40 11.73 6.09
CA THR A 562 -28.99 11.35 7.39
C THR A 562 -30.08 10.31 7.16
N SER A 563 -30.08 9.20 7.88
CA SER A 563 -31.07 8.11 7.75
C SER A 563 -31.47 7.51 9.10
N SER A 564 -32.62 6.83 9.17
CA SER A 564 -32.94 5.97 10.33
C SER A 564 -32.20 4.65 10.23
N ILE A 565 -32.11 4.07 9.04
CA ILE A 565 -31.42 2.80 8.79
C ILE A 565 -30.48 2.94 7.59
N LEU A 566 -29.25 2.47 7.76
CA LEU A 566 -28.28 2.25 6.69
C LEU A 566 -27.96 0.76 6.61
N LEU A 567 -28.20 0.16 5.45
CA LEU A 567 -27.60 -1.12 5.06
C LEU A 567 -26.41 -0.81 4.15
N SER A 568 -25.20 -1.08 4.60
CA SER A 568 -23.97 -0.86 3.83
C SER A 568 -23.25 -2.18 3.64
N GLN A 569 -23.14 -2.65 2.40
CA GLN A 569 -22.55 -3.95 2.10
C GLN A 569 -21.26 -3.80 1.30
N ARG A 570 -20.20 -4.46 1.77
CA ARG A 570 -18.91 -4.50 1.07
C ARG A 570 -18.99 -5.26 -0.24
N SER A 571 -18.20 -4.83 -1.21
CA SER A 571 -18.01 -5.57 -2.47
C SER A 571 -17.14 -6.81 -2.28
N ILE A 572 -17.30 -7.80 -3.16
CA ILE A 572 -16.36 -8.93 -3.25
C ILE A 572 -14.97 -8.38 -3.59
N LYS A 573 -13.95 -8.83 -2.84
CA LYS A 573 -12.57 -8.37 -3.04
C LYS A 573 -11.78 -9.40 -3.84
N THR A 574 -11.02 -8.92 -4.83
CA THR A 574 -10.16 -9.77 -5.66
C THR A 574 -8.87 -9.06 -6.01
N PHE A 575 -7.77 -9.81 -6.07
CA PHE A 575 -6.46 -9.28 -6.48
C PHE A 575 -6.20 -9.45 -7.98
N TYR A 576 -7.17 -9.99 -8.73
CA TYR A 576 -7.07 -10.11 -10.19
C TYR A 576 -7.12 -8.73 -10.85
N ASP A 577 -6.41 -8.58 -11.96
CA ASP A 577 -6.45 -7.37 -12.78
C ASP A 577 -7.77 -7.30 -13.55
N THR A 578 -8.68 -6.43 -13.11
CA THR A 578 -9.98 -6.20 -13.76
C THR A 578 -9.84 -5.58 -15.15
N ASN A 579 -8.67 -5.05 -15.53
CA ASN A 579 -8.40 -4.55 -16.88
C ASN A 579 -7.93 -5.64 -17.86
N ASN A 580 -7.58 -6.84 -17.37
CA ASN A 580 -7.08 -7.91 -18.22
C ASN A 580 -8.22 -8.51 -19.07
N LYS A 581 -8.17 -8.30 -20.38
CA LYS A 581 -9.21 -8.75 -21.33
C LYS A 581 -9.27 -10.28 -21.52
N GLY A 582 -8.20 -11.00 -21.19
CA GLY A 582 -8.12 -12.46 -21.31
C GLY A 582 -8.73 -13.23 -20.14
N LEU A 583 -9.07 -12.56 -19.04
CA LEU A 583 -9.78 -13.17 -17.91
C LEU A 583 -11.28 -13.23 -18.19
N THR A 584 -11.86 -14.44 -18.17
CA THR A 584 -13.30 -14.63 -18.30
C THR A 584 -13.94 -14.91 -16.95
N THR A 585 -13.30 -15.77 -16.17
CA THR A 585 -13.65 -16.08 -14.79
C THR A 585 -12.53 -15.61 -13.85
N ALA A 586 -12.79 -15.65 -12.55
CA ALA A 586 -11.82 -15.40 -11.49
C ALA A 586 -12.40 -15.92 -10.18
N TRP A 587 -11.80 -15.56 -9.05
CA TRP A 587 -12.43 -15.71 -7.74
C TRP A 587 -12.12 -14.50 -6.86
N GLY A 588 -12.96 -14.30 -5.85
CA GLY A 588 -12.81 -13.24 -4.85
C GLY A 588 -13.16 -13.75 -3.46
N VAL A 589 -13.01 -12.89 -2.46
CA VAL A 589 -13.16 -13.21 -1.04
C VAL A 589 -14.05 -12.21 -0.31
N GLU A 590 -14.55 -12.66 0.83
CA GLU A 590 -15.16 -11.82 1.86
C GLU A 590 -14.09 -10.89 2.47
N THR A 591 -14.49 -9.75 3.02
CA THR A 591 -13.57 -8.77 3.58
C THR A 591 -13.25 -9.05 5.05
N ILE A 592 -14.25 -9.32 5.87
CA ILE A 592 -14.12 -9.62 7.31
C ILE A 592 -14.16 -11.13 7.53
N ASN A 593 -13.35 -11.58 8.47
CA ASN A 593 -13.41 -12.96 8.88
C ASN A 593 -14.41 -13.08 10.02
N GLU A 594 -15.63 -13.50 9.72
CA GLU A 594 -16.66 -13.60 10.77
C GLU A 594 -16.36 -14.71 11.78
N ASP A 595 -15.43 -15.62 11.44
CA ASP A 595 -15.03 -16.74 12.29
C ASP A 595 -13.75 -16.45 13.10
N GLU A 596 -13.24 -15.20 13.10
CA GLU A 596 -12.03 -14.83 13.84
C GLU A 596 -12.23 -15.02 15.35
N GLY A 597 -11.35 -15.80 15.98
CA GLY A 597 -11.37 -16.05 17.42
C GLY A 597 -12.12 -17.30 17.84
N TYR A 598 -12.69 -18.06 16.91
CA TYR A 598 -13.26 -19.38 17.20
C TYR A 598 -12.22 -20.50 17.09
N GLU A 599 -12.37 -21.52 17.94
CA GLU A 599 -11.50 -22.69 17.95
C GLU A 599 -11.94 -23.73 16.90
N MET A 600 -11.80 -23.40 15.61
CA MET A 600 -12.13 -24.37 14.56
C MET A 600 -11.08 -25.47 14.46
N LYS A 601 -11.55 -26.70 14.35
CA LYS A 601 -10.80 -27.94 14.12
C LYS A 601 -11.03 -28.39 12.69
N TYR A 602 -10.25 -29.36 12.26
CA TYR A 602 -10.56 -30.09 11.02
C TYR A 602 -11.02 -31.49 11.38
N SER A 603 -12.19 -31.90 10.85
CA SER A 603 -12.84 -33.16 11.24
C SER A 603 -12.79 -34.25 10.16
N GLY A 604 -12.45 -33.89 8.91
CA GLY A 604 -12.32 -34.79 7.77
C GLY A 604 -10.95 -35.50 7.62
N ASP A 605 -10.66 -35.96 6.41
CA ASP A 605 -9.38 -36.62 6.05
C ASP A 605 -8.18 -35.66 6.07
N LYS A 606 -7.31 -35.84 7.07
CA LYS A 606 -6.21 -34.92 7.40
C LYS A 606 -5.04 -34.97 6.43
N SER A 607 -5.08 -35.84 5.43
CA SER A 607 -4.03 -35.89 4.40
C SER A 607 -4.00 -34.59 3.59
N ASP A 608 -2.83 -33.99 3.46
CA ASP A 608 -2.56 -32.97 2.44
C ASP A 608 -2.74 -33.58 1.04
N LYS A 609 -3.71 -33.07 0.26
CA LYS A 609 -3.98 -33.52 -1.12
C LYS A 609 -3.55 -32.47 -2.12
N ASN A 610 -2.45 -32.73 -2.85
CA ASN A 610 -2.05 -31.89 -3.98
C ASN A 610 -2.80 -32.26 -5.27
N SER A 611 -3.15 -33.53 -5.45
CA SER A 611 -3.86 -34.02 -6.64
C SER A 611 -4.85 -35.14 -6.32
N ILE A 612 -5.92 -35.24 -7.09
CA ILE A 612 -6.88 -36.36 -7.10
C ILE A 612 -6.95 -36.90 -8.53
N ASP A 613 -6.78 -38.21 -8.70
CA ASP A 613 -6.78 -38.89 -10.01
C ASP A 613 -5.85 -38.24 -11.06
N GLY A 614 -4.72 -37.68 -10.62
CA GLY A 614 -3.73 -37.01 -11.47
C GLY A 614 -4.06 -35.56 -11.82
N VAL A 615 -5.18 -35.01 -11.35
CA VAL A 615 -5.58 -33.61 -11.50
C VAL A 615 -5.13 -32.81 -10.28
N ASP A 616 -4.47 -31.67 -10.50
CA ASP A 616 -4.10 -30.74 -9.42
C ASP A 616 -5.36 -30.11 -8.81
N VAL A 617 -5.50 -30.20 -7.48
CA VAL A 617 -6.66 -29.68 -6.74
C VAL A 617 -6.33 -28.47 -5.89
N ARG A 618 -5.08 -27.98 -5.92
CA ARG A 618 -4.63 -26.84 -5.10
C ARG A 618 -5.26 -25.51 -5.53
N THR A 619 -5.79 -25.44 -6.74
CA THR A 619 -6.46 -24.26 -7.31
C THR A 619 -7.99 -24.34 -7.25
N ASN A 620 -8.56 -25.51 -6.96
CA ASN A 620 -10.00 -25.76 -7.04
C ASN A 620 -10.65 -25.93 -5.65
N GLY A 621 -10.71 -24.83 -4.89
CA GLY A 621 -11.26 -24.84 -3.52
C GLY A 621 -12.75 -25.20 -3.45
N ARG A 622 -13.54 -24.86 -4.48
CA ARG A 622 -14.98 -25.19 -4.52
C ARG A 622 -15.20 -26.69 -4.63
N TYR A 623 -14.54 -27.35 -5.58
CA TYR A 623 -14.57 -28.81 -5.67
C TYR A 623 -14.09 -29.46 -4.38
N MET A 624 -12.97 -28.98 -3.81
CA MET A 624 -12.43 -29.55 -2.58
C MET A 624 -13.36 -29.37 -1.39
N THR A 625 -14.10 -28.26 -1.30
CA THR A 625 -15.14 -28.09 -0.29
C THR A 625 -16.24 -29.14 -0.43
N PHE A 626 -16.72 -29.41 -1.64
CA PHE A 626 -17.73 -30.46 -1.90
C PHE A 626 -17.20 -31.86 -1.58
N TYR A 627 -15.94 -32.13 -1.94
CA TYR A 627 -15.27 -33.39 -1.64
C TYR A 627 -15.18 -33.63 -0.13
N GLN A 628 -14.73 -32.64 0.63
CA GLN A 628 -14.49 -32.77 2.07
C GLN A 628 -15.77 -32.83 2.91
N THR A 629 -16.81 -32.14 2.46
CA THR A 629 -18.12 -32.12 3.14
C THR A 629 -19.01 -33.31 2.77
N GLY A 630 -18.64 -34.06 1.72
CA GLY A 630 -19.41 -35.20 1.22
C GLY A 630 -20.54 -34.84 0.25
N LEU A 631 -20.66 -33.57 -0.16
CA LEU A 631 -21.69 -33.07 -1.08
C LEU A 631 -21.57 -33.64 -2.49
N LEU A 632 -20.40 -34.15 -2.91
CA LEU A 632 -20.26 -34.77 -4.25
C LEU A 632 -21.16 -35.99 -4.46
N ASN A 633 -21.49 -36.72 -3.39
CA ASN A 633 -22.20 -38.01 -3.46
C ASN A 633 -23.37 -38.11 -2.47
N GLY A 634 -23.72 -37.03 -1.77
CA GLY A 634 -24.70 -37.04 -0.68
C GLY A 634 -25.52 -35.75 -0.61
N SER A 635 -26.51 -35.72 0.30
CA SER A 635 -27.30 -34.53 0.65
C SER A 635 -27.03 -34.19 2.12
N LEU A 636 -26.91 -32.89 2.40
CA LEU A 636 -26.77 -32.33 3.75
C LEU A 636 -28.02 -31.51 4.08
N GLN A 637 -28.25 -31.26 5.38
CA GLN A 637 -29.44 -30.52 5.84
C GLN A 637 -28.99 -29.20 6.46
N TRP A 638 -29.55 -28.07 6.01
CA TRP A 638 -29.19 -26.72 6.47
C TRP A 638 -29.21 -26.61 7.99
N GLU A 639 -30.28 -27.10 8.62
CA GLU A 639 -30.45 -27.00 10.07
C GLU A 639 -29.34 -27.69 10.87
N ARG A 640 -28.61 -28.65 10.29
CA ARG A 640 -27.49 -29.29 10.99
C ARG A 640 -26.27 -28.40 11.09
N TYR A 641 -26.09 -27.44 10.19
CA TYR A 641 -24.87 -26.67 10.09
C TYR A 641 -25.07 -25.19 10.38
N VAL A 642 -26.22 -24.63 9.99
CA VAL A 642 -26.54 -23.20 10.14
C VAL A 642 -27.72 -23.01 11.10
N ASN A 643 -27.59 -22.01 11.97
CA ASN A 643 -28.65 -21.49 12.83
C ASN A 643 -29.36 -20.34 12.11
N ASP A 644 -30.50 -20.64 11.49
CA ASP A 644 -31.34 -19.68 10.75
C ASP A 644 -31.77 -18.47 11.60
N LYS A 645 -32.07 -18.68 12.89
CA LYS A 645 -32.48 -17.60 13.81
C LYS A 645 -31.40 -16.56 14.11
N LYS A 646 -30.14 -16.88 13.81
CA LYS A 646 -28.97 -16.05 14.10
C LYS A 646 -28.05 -15.81 12.91
N ASN A 647 -28.27 -16.50 11.79
CA ASN A 647 -27.40 -16.51 10.62
C ASN A 647 -25.91 -16.79 10.96
N GLU A 648 -25.67 -17.81 11.80
CA GLU A 648 -24.33 -18.27 12.17
C GLU A 648 -24.24 -19.80 12.09
N ASN A 649 -23.03 -20.35 11.95
CA ASN A 649 -22.83 -21.78 12.09
C ASN A 649 -23.14 -22.26 13.51
N TRP A 650 -23.68 -23.47 13.67
CA TRP A 650 -23.90 -24.05 14.99
C TRP A 650 -22.58 -24.27 15.73
N ARG A 651 -22.47 -23.68 16.93
CA ARG A 651 -21.31 -23.88 17.82
C ARG A 651 -21.43 -25.15 18.67
N THR A 652 -22.63 -25.45 19.16
CA THR A 652 -22.95 -26.66 19.93
C THR A 652 -24.37 -27.14 19.63
N ARG A 653 -24.51 -28.10 18.73
CA ARG A 653 -25.79 -28.81 18.50
C ARG A 653 -25.57 -30.33 18.60
N ASP A 654 -26.39 -30.98 19.43
CA ASP A 654 -26.42 -32.43 19.70
C ASP A 654 -25.08 -33.11 20.04
N GLY A 655 -24.14 -32.36 20.61
CA GLY A 655 -22.81 -32.87 21.02
C GLY A 655 -21.94 -33.40 19.87
N LYS A 656 -22.29 -33.11 18.61
CA LYS A 656 -21.64 -33.72 17.42
C LYS A 656 -21.28 -32.75 16.29
N ILE A 657 -21.92 -31.59 16.17
CA ILE A 657 -21.49 -30.58 15.18
C ILE A 657 -20.33 -29.82 15.80
N LYS A 658 -19.13 -30.27 15.43
CA LYS A 658 -17.83 -29.74 15.85
C LYS A 658 -17.58 -28.43 15.09
N GLU A 659 -17.02 -27.44 15.77
CA GLU A 659 -16.29 -26.30 15.21
C GLU A 659 -15.34 -26.80 14.10
N SER A 660 -15.81 -26.91 12.84
CA SER A 660 -15.10 -27.66 11.79
C SER A 660 -14.91 -26.78 10.57
N ALA A 661 -13.64 -26.53 10.24
CA ALA A 661 -13.24 -25.56 9.23
C ALA A 661 -13.82 -25.85 7.84
N GLU A 662 -14.04 -27.13 7.50
CA GLU A 662 -14.61 -27.54 6.21
C GLU A 662 -16.07 -27.08 6.00
N TYR A 663 -16.81 -26.77 7.07
CA TYR A 663 -18.20 -26.28 7.00
C TYR A 663 -18.33 -24.78 7.30
N ALA A 664 -17.22 -24.08 7.57
CA ALA A 664 -17.24 -22.69 8.05
C ALA A 664 -17.97 -21.74 7.09
N CYS A 665 -17.89 -21.99 5.78
CA CYS A 665 -18.53 -21.13 4.78
C CYS A 665 -20.03 -21.39 4.58
N PHE A 666 -20.66 -22.36 5.27
CA PHE A 666 -22.10 -22.61 5.06
C PHE A 666 -22.97 -21.43 5.52
N SER A 667 -22.61 -20.72 6.59
CA SER A 667 -23.32 -19.49 7.01
C SER A 667 -23.21 -18.31 6.04
N ARG A 668 -22.34 -18.37 5.02
CA ARG A 668 -22.23 -17.37 3.93
C ARG A 668 -23.21 -17.62 2.79
N ASN A 669 -23.92 -18.75 2.85
CA ASN A 669 -24.82 -19.27 1.83
C ASN A 669 -26.23 -19.40 2.42
N ARG A 670 -27.22 -19.76 1.59
CA ARG A 670 -28.61 -19.90 2.03
C ARG A 670 -29.37 -20.97 1.26
N ASP A 671 -30.43 -21.44 1.91
CA ASP A 671 -31.51 -22.25 1.35
C ASP A 671 -32.32 -21.37 0.36
N LEU A 672 -32.03 -21.50 -0.94
CA LEU A 672 -32.60 -20.67 -2.00
C LEU A 672 -34.05 -21.04 -2.31
N ASN A 673 -34.41 -22.31 -2.14
CA ASN A 673 -35.73 -22.85 -2.47
C ASN A 673 -36.61 -23.11 -1.24
N GLY A 674 -36.03 -23.05 -0.03
CA GLY A 674 -36.69 -23.22 1.26
C GLY A 674 -36.92 -24.67 1.70
N ASP A 675 -36.35 -25.66 1.00
CA ASP A 675 -36.61 -27.09 1.22
C ASP A 675 -35.81 -27.70 2.39
N GLY A 676 -34.79 -26.98 2.89
CA GLY A 676 -33.96 -27.37 4.02
C GLY A 676 -32.80 -28.33 3.68
N GLU A 677 -32.64 -28.75 2.42
CA GLU A 677 -31.48 -29.48 1.93
C GLU A 677 -30.41 -28.51 1.42
N ILE A 678 -29.13 -28.88 1.52
CA ILE A 678 -28.04 -28.11 0.92
C ILE A 678 -27.83 -28.61 -0.51
N ASP A 679 -28.28 -27.83 -1.49
CA ASP A 679 -28.10 -28.11 -2.91
C ASP A 679 -26.82 -27.49 -3.49
N ALA A 680 -26.38 -27.99 -4.65
CA ALA A 680 -25.10 -27.60 -5.24
C ALA A 680 -25.04 -26.13 -5.68
N ASP A 681 -26.16 -25.55 -6.12
CA ASP A 681 -26.31 -24.14 -6.51
C ASP A 681 -26.41 -23.18 -5.33
N GLU A 682 -26.62 -23.71 -4.14
CA GLU A 682 -26.67 -22.98 -2.89
C GLU A 682 -25.28 -22.79 -2.25
N VAL A 683 -24.33 -23.68 -2.55
CA VAL A 683 -22.93 -23.55 -2.07
C VAL A 683 -22.10 -22.73 -3.07
N ARG A 684 -22.19 -21.41 -2.91
CA ARG A 684 -21.52 -20.39 -3.73
C ARG A 684 -20.25 -19.88 -3.09
N TRP A 685 -20.27 -19.70 -1.77
CA TRP A 685 -19.14 -19.36 -0.93
C TRP A 685 -18.53 -20.63 -0.33
N TYR A 686 -17.21 -20.80 -0.46
CA TYR A 686 -16.51 -22.05 -0.15
C TYR A 686 -15.15 -21.83 0.50
N VAL A 687 -14.56 -22.90 1.04
CA VAL A 687 -13.23 -22.88 1.67
C VAL A 687 -12.15 -22.93 0.59
N PRO A 688 -11.26 -21.91 0.49
CA PRO A 688 -10.22 -21.87 -0.53
C PRO A 688 -9.23 -23.05 -0.44
N ALA A 689 -8.67 -23.45 -1.57
CA ALA A 689 -7.53 -24.36 -1.62
C ALA A 689 -6.19 -23.61 -1.45
N THR A 690 -5.08 -24.33 -1.26
CA THR A 690 -3.79 -23.72 -0.92
C THR A 690 -3.31 -22.69 -1.94
N ASN A 691 -3.43 -22.92 -3.25
CA ASN A 691 -2.97 -21.95 -4.25
C ASN A 691 -3.87 -20.70 -4.28
N GLN A 692 -5.12 -20.80 -3.83
CA GLN A 692 -5.95 -19.61 -3.65
C GLN A 692 -5.44 -18.76 -2.47
N TYR A 693 -5.07 -19.36 -1.33
CA TYR A 693 -4.43 -18.59 -0.25
C TYR A 693 -3.06 -18.03 -0.63
N ILE A 694 -2.26 -18.79 -1.39
CA ILE A 694 -1.01 -18.27 -1.98
C ILE A 694 -1.35 -17.06 -2.84
N GLY A 695 -2.38 -17.13 -3.70
CA GLY A 695 -2.85 -16.01 -4.51
C GLY A 695 -3.19 -14.76 -3.68
N LEU A 696 -3.90 -14.90 -2.57
CA LEU A 696 -4.18 -13.77 -1.65
C LEU A 696 -2.90 -13.16 -1.06
N TRP A 697 -1.88 -13.97 -0.77
CA TRP A 697 -0.59 -13.45 -0.31
C TRP A 697 0.19 -12.75 -1.43
N ILE A 698 0.23 -13.34 -2.63
CA ILE A 698 0.86 -12.77 -3.82
C ILE A 698 0.23 -11.42 -4.18
N GLY A 699 -1.11 -11.39 -4.19
CA GLY A 699 -1.93 -10.26 -4.57
C GLY A 699 -2.23 -9.24 -3.46
N ARG A 700 -1.64 -9.38 -2.27
CA ARG A 700 -2.08 -8.63 -1.07
C ARG A 700 -2.08 -7.11 -1.23
N ASP A 701 -1.17 -6.56 -2.05
CA ASP A 701 -1.05 -5.11 -2.27
C ASP A 701 -2.08 -4.57 -3.29
N ALA A 702 -2.76 -5.46 -4.02
CA ALA A 702 -3.93 -5.15 -4.84
C ALA A 702 -5.24 -5.29 -4.04
N LEU A 703 -5.17 -5.75 -2.78
CA LEU A 703 -6.31 -5.86 -1.89
C LEU A 703 -6.34 -4.70 -0.88
N GLU A 704 -7.55 -4.29 -0.54
CA GLU A 704 -7.80 -3.45 0.62
C GLU A 704 -7.25 -4.09 1.90
N PRO A 705 -6.81 -3.30 2.88
CA PRO A 705 -6.10 -3.81 4.06
C PRO A 705 -6.96 -4.78 4.87
N GLU A 706 -8.25 -4.46 4.97
CA GLU A 706 -9.26 -5.26 5.68
C GLU A 706 -9.46 -6.64 5.04
N ALA A 707 -9.12 -6.84 3.76
CA ALA A 707 -9.29 -8.12 3.05
C ALA A 707 -8.02 -8.98 3.02
N ARG A 708 -6.89 -8.48 3.55
CA ARG A 708 -5.61 -9.23 3.55
C ARG A 708 -5.67 -10.40 4.53
N LEU A 709 -4.90 -11.47 4.29
CA LEU A 709 -4.84 -12.60 5.24
C LEU A 709 -4.15 -12.21 6.56
N PHE A 710 -3.01 -11.52 6.46
CA PHE A 710 -2.29 -10.98 7.62
C PHE A 710 -2.47 -9.47 7.69
N GLN A 711 -3.12 -9.05 8.77
CA GLN A 711 -3.55 -7.68 8.97
C GLN A 711 -2.97 -7.06 10.27
N ALA A 712 -1.93 -7.65 10.87
CA ALA A 712 -1.30 -7.11 12.09
C ALA A 712 0.06 -6.42 11.80
N ASP A 713 0.62 -5.73 12.79
CA ASP A 713 2.02 -5.29 12.73
C ASP A 713 2.96 -6.48 13.02
N PRO A 714 3.90 -6.85 12.13
CA PRO A 714 4.85 -7.93 12.37
C PRO A 714 5.82 -7.65 13.54
N THR A 715 5.99 -6.37 13.91
CA THR A 715 6.81 -5.91 15.03
C THR A 715 6.06 -5.89 16.36
N ASP A 716 4.71 -5.86 16.32
CA ASP A 716 3.95 -6.10 17.53
C ASP A 716 4.37 -7.47 18.04
N ARG A 717 4.83 -7.49 19.28
CA ARG A 717 5.10 -8.71 19.99
C ARG A 717 3.83 -9.55 19.89
N VAL A 718 3.85 -10.54 19.03
CA VAL A 718 3.07 -11.76 19.18
C VAL A 718 3.62 -12.51 20.42
N GLN A 719 3.82 -11.79 21.53
CA GLN A 719 4.19 -12.29 22.82
C GLN A 719 2.91 -12.48 23.59
N VAL A 720 2.37 -13.66 23.42
CA VAL A 720 1.72 -14.31 24.52
C VAL A 720 2.64 -15.46 24.91
N PRO A 721 2.91 -15.69 26.20
CA PRO A 721 3.63 -16.87 26.67
C PRO A 721 3.06 -18.13 26.00
N GLU A 722 3.91 -19.13 25.73
CA GLU A 722 3.58 -20.43 25.10
C GLU A 722 2.31 -21.13 25.64
N ALA A 723 1.78 -20.69 26.78
CA ALA A 723 0.62 -21.25 27.45
C ALA A 723 -0.76 -20.91 26.84
N LYS A 724 -0.89 -20.01 25.85
CA LYS A 724 -2.17 -19.81 25.11
C LYS A 724 -1.91 -19.57 23.61
N ASN A 725 -2.41 -20.48 22.76
CA ASN A 725 -2.35 -20.45 21.29
C ASN A 725 -2.92 -19.16 20.66
N SER A 726 -2.24 -18.01 20.73
CA SER A 726 -2.74 -16.73 20.18
C SER A 726 -2.41 -16.50 18.69
N ARG A 727 -1.59 -17.36 18.08
CA ARG A 727 -1.18 -17.29 16.66
C ARG A 727 -2.11 -18.02 15.71
N SER A 728 -2.87 -18.99 16.20
CA SER A 728 -3.79 -19.82 15.43
C SER A 728 -4.78 -19.01 14.58
N LYS A 729 -5.14 -17.80 15.03
CA LYS A 729 -6.00 -16.88 14.26
C LYS A 729 -5.43 -16.47 12.88
N TYR A 730 -4.12 -16.59 12.68
CA TYR A 730 -3.45 -16.33 11.40
C TYR A 730 -3.15 -17.61 10.60
N HIS A 731 -3.59 -18.77 11.11
CA HIS A 731 -3.34 -20.09 10.52
C HIS A 731 -4.59 -20.50 9.75
N PHE A 732 -4.56 -20.38 8.42
CA PHE A 732 -5.71 -20.64 7.57
C PHE A 732 -5.80 -22.12 7.17
N PHE A 733 -7.00 -22.67 7.24
CA PHE A 733 -7.30 -24.01 6.74
C PHE A 733 -7.62 -23.95 5.25
N SER A 734 -6.85 -24.69 4.45
CA SER A 734 -7.13 -24.92 3.03
C SER A 734 -7.98 -26.17 2.85
N SER A 735 -8.97 -26.12 1.95
CA SER A 735 -9.89 -27.24 1.70
C SER A 735 -9.18 -28.51 1.22
N ASN A 736 -8.00 -28.39 0.63
CA ASN A 736 -7.14 -29.52 0.25
C ASN A 736 -6.28 -30.10 1.38
N GLY A 737 -6.50 -29.68 2.63
CA GLY A 737 -5.92 -30.32 3.82
C GLY A 737 -4.65 -29.65 4.36
N THR A 738 -4.18 -28.57 3.73
CA THR A 738 -2.95 -27.85 4.12
C THR A 738 -3.23 -26.64 5.02
N ARG A 739 -2.38 -26.46 6.03
CA ARG A 739 -2.35 -25.27 6.88
C ARG A 739 -1.49 -24.18 6.23
N PHE A 740 -2.03 -22.96 6.16
CA PHE A 740 -1.37 -21.79 5.62
C PHE A 740 -1.08 -20.77 6.73
N TRP A 741 0.18 -20.40 6.93
CA TRP A 741 0.62 -19.45 7.94
C TRP A 741 0.78 -18.05 7.34
N SER A 742 -0.28 -17.26 7.43
CA SER A 742 -0.29 -15.92 6.83
C SER A 742 0.63 -14.93 7.55
N GLU A 743 0.87 -15.12 8.84
CA GLU A 743 1.83 -14.31 9.60
C GLU A 743 3.27 -14.67 9.24
N GLU A 744 3.51 -15.87 8.72
CA GLU A 744 4.81 -16.33 8.22
C GLU A 744 4.83 -16.25 6.68
N GLY A 745 4.26 -15.17 6.15
CA GLY A 745 4.11 -14.90 4.72
C GLY A 745 3.20 -15.88 4.00
N ALA A 746 3.80 -16.90 3.39
CA ALA A 746 3.08 -18.00 2.75
C ALA A 746 3.69 -19.36 3.11
N SER A 747 4.18 -19.48 4.35
CA SER A 747 4.63 -20.76 4.88
C SER A 747 3.45 -21.74 4.98
N THR A 748 3.72 -23.02 4.73
CA THR A 748 2.68 -24.06 4.66
C THR A 748 3.09 -25.27 5.49
N GLY A 749 2.13 -26.02 6.02
CA GLY A 749 2.41 -27.27 6.70
C GLY A 749 1.18 -28.15 6.92
N SER A 750 1.40 -29.29 7.57
CA SER A 750 0.34 -30.28 7.81
C SER A 750 -0.65 -29.84 8.89
N ASN A 751 -1.92 -30.21 8.71
CA ASN A 751 -2.97 -30.04 9.71
C ASN A 751 -2.92 -31.07 10.87
N ASP A 752 -1.97 -32.02 10.86
CA ASP A 752 -1.83 -33.05 11.90
C ASP A 752 -1.15 -32.56 13.19
N PHE A 753 -0.49 -31.39 13.17
CA PHE A 753 0.26 -30.88 14.31
C PHE A 753 -0.63 -30.24 15.38
N GLY A 754 -1.02 -31.02 16.40
CA GLY A 754 -1.16 -30.71 17.85
C GLY A 754 -2.03 -29.53 18.34
N THR A 755 -2.20 -28.45 17.59
CA THR A 755 -3.01 -27.27 17.94
C THR A 755 -4.23 -27.23 17.02
N HIS A 756 -5.40 -27.41 17.63
CA HIS A 756 -6.68 -27.63 16.94
C HIS A 756 -7.41 -26.31 16.64
N GLN A 757 -6.68 -25.26 16.25
CA GLN A 757 -7.28 -23.95 16.01
C GLN A 757 -6.78 -23.44 14.68
N VAL A 758 -7.71 -23.24 13.74
CA VAL A 758 -7.48 -22.66 12.41
C VAL A 758 -8.56 -21.63 12.12
N THR A 759 -8.27 -20.78 11.16
CA THR A 759 -9.17 -19.76 10.62
C THR A 759 -9.56 -20.11 9.18
N VAL A 760 -10.71 -19.64 8.69
CA VAL A 760 -11.12 -19.80 7.29
C VAL A 760 -11.48 -18.44 6.73
N ARG A 761 -11.06 -18.16 5.49
CA ARG A 761 -11.56 -17.01 4.72
C ARG A 761 -12.37 -17.58 3.55
N CYS A 762 -13.65 -17.25 3.45
CA CYS A 762 -14.47 -17.81 2.38
C CYS A 762 -14.21 -17.11 1.03
N ALA A 763 -14.25 -17.88 -0.05
CA ALA A 763 -14.12 -17.40 -1.42
C ALA A 763 -15.35 -17.72 -2.27
N ARG A 764 -15.51 -16.96 -3.36
CA ARG A 764 -16.60 -17.05 -4.34
C ARG A 764 -16.02 -16.98 -5.74
N ASN A 765 -16.41 -17.91 -6.62
CA ASN A 765 -16.05 -17.83 -8.05
C ASN A 765 -16.72 -16.62 -8.70
N LEU A 766 -16.08 -16.04 -9.70
CA LEU A 766 -16.53 -14.85 -10.43
C LEU A 766 -16.66 -15.18 -11.91
N GLY A 767 -17.68 -14.61 -12.57
CA GLY A 767 -17.97 -14.89 -13.98
C GLY A 767 -18.72 -16.19 -14.22
N GLU A 768 -19.20 -16.84 -13.15
CA GLU A 768 -20.02 -18.06 -13.20
C GLU A 768 -21.41 -17.79 -12.60
N THR A 769 -22.44 -18.41 -13.16
CA THR A 769 -23.81 -18.40 -12.63
C THR A 769 -24.24 -19.81 -12.25
N TYR A 770 -24.92 -19.95 -11.12
CA TYR A 770 -25.44 -21.23 -10.64
C TYR A 770 -26.96 -21.17 -10.62
N THR A 771 -27.59 -21.76 -11.62
CA THR A 771 -29.02 -21.59 -11.88
C THR A 771 -29.85 -22.83 -11.58
N ASN A 772 -29.23 -24.01 -11.42
CA ASN A 772 -29.90 -25.23 -10.95
C ASN A 772 -28.92 -26.32 -10.48
N ARG A 773 -29.46 -27.34 -9.80
CA ARG A 773 -28.74 -28.51 -9.30
C ARG A 773 -27.96 -29.30 -10.37
N ASP A 774 -28.43 -29.31 -11.62
CA ASP A 774 -27.83 -30.12 -12.71
C ASP A 774 -26.52 -29.53 -13.26
N ASN A 775 -26.26 -28.23 -13.08
CA ASN A 775 -25.06 -27.56 -13.58
C ASN A 775 -24.15 -26.98 -12.49
N ALA A 776 -24.56 -27.03 -11.22
CA ALA A 776 -23.84 -26.34 -10.14
C ALA A 776 -22.84 -27.21 -9.37
N THR A 777 -22.88 -28.53 -9.50
CA THR A 777 -21.89 -29.43 -8.87
C THR A 777 -20.52 -29.20 -9.51
N PRO A 778 -19.48 -28.84 -8.74
CA PRO A 778 -18.16 -28.54 -9.29
C PRO A 778 -17.51 -29.81 -9.86
N GLU A 779 -16.82 -29.66 -10.99
CA GLU A 779 -16.03 -30.72 -11.61
C GLU A 779 -14.60 -30.74 -11.06
N LEU A 780 -13.99 -31.93 -10.99
CA LEU A 780 -12.60 -32.10 -10.52
C LEU A 780 -11.61 -31.25 -11.33
N SER A 781 -11.74 -31.25 -12.66
CA SER A 781 -10.92 -30.46 -13.59
C SER A 781 -11.47 -29.05 -13.87
N GLY A 782 -12.67 -28.73 -13.39
CA GLY A 782 -13.33 -27.44 -13.61
C GLY A 782 -12.95 -26.44 -12.53
N SER A 783 -11.96 -25.59 -12.83
CA SER A 783 -11.62 -24.42 -12.01
C SER A 783 -11.81 -23.16 -12.84
N VAL A 784 -12.09 -22.05 -12.16
CA VAL A 784 -11.99 -20.72 -12.76
C VAL A 784 -10.58 -20.44 -13.26
N ASP A 785 -10.47 -19.47 -14.16
CA ASP A 785 -9.22 -18.90 -14.64
C ASP A 785 -8.27 -18.61 -13.47
N ASP A 786 -7.11 -19.24 -13.47
CA ASP A 786 -6.10 -19.03 -12.44
C ASP A 786 -5.35 -17.69 -12.64
N TYR A 787 -4.80 -17.14 -11.56
CA TYR A 787 -4.06 -15.88 -11.57
C TYR A 787 -2.62 -16.03 -12.10
N VAL A 788 -2.13 -17.27 -12.19
CA VAL A 788 -0.82 -17.60 -12.78
C VAL A 788 -1.04 -18.37 -14.08
N TYR A 789 -0.39 -17.93 -15.15
CA TYR A 789 -0.21 -18.73 -16.33
C TYR A 789 1.17 -19.39 -16.31
N VAL A 790 1.20 -20.72 -16.42
CA VAL A 790 2.43 -21.52 -16.36
C VAL A 790 2.70 -22.10 -17.74
N ASN A 791 3.88 -21.81 -18.29
CA ASN A 791 4.37 -22.42 -19.52
C ASN A 791 5.65 -23.22 -19.24
N THR A 792 5.77 -24.37 -19.89
CA THR A 792 6.96 -25.22 -19.84
C THR A 792 7.58 -25.30 -21.23
N ASP A 793 8.87 -24.98 -21.36
CA ASP A 793 9.56 -24.88 -22.66
C ASP A 793 9.85 -26.24 -23.37
N GLY A 794 9.25 -27.34 -22.91
CA GLY A 794 9.45 -28.68 -23.46
C GLY A 794 10.76 -29.34 -23.02
N GLU A 795 11.70 -28.58 -22.44
CA GLU A 795 12.96 -29.05 -21.86
C GLU A 795 12.95 -29.06 -20.32
N GLY A 796 11.84 -28.63 -19.69
CA GLY A 796 11.63 -28.64 -18.25
C GLY A 796 11.85 -27.28 -17.57
N GLY A 797 12.11 -26.22 -18.33
CA GLY A 797 12.14 -24.84 -17.84
C GLY A 797 10.73 -24.32 -17.60
N TYR A 798 10.53 -23.66 -16.46
CA TYR A 798 9.25 -23.06 -16.06
C TYR A 798 9.24 -21.56 -16.34
N HIS A 799 8.15 -21.09 -16.93
CA HIS A 799 7.85 -19.68 -17.15
C HIS A 799 6.53 -19.34 -16.45
N PHE A 800 6.58 -18.35 -15.58
CA PHE A 800 5.43 -17.86 -14.84
C PHE A 800 5.03 -16.48 -15.37
N ASP A 801 3.75 -16.33 -15.70
CA ASP A 801 3.13 -15.08 -16.12
C ASP A 801 2.02 -14.72 -15.13
N LEU A 802 2.19 -13.59 -14.46
CA LEU A 802 1.30 -13.00 -13.47
C LEU A 802 0.52 -11.81 -14.05
N SER A 803 0.40 -11.70 -15.36
CA SER A 803 -0.37 -10.63 -16.03
C SER A 803 -1.84 -10.57 -15.66
N ARG A 804 -2.36 -11.60 -14.99
CA ARG A 804 -3.72 -11.67 -14.43
C ARG A 804 -3.81 -11.09 -13.01
N VAL A 805 -2.70 -10.77 -12.36
CA VAL A 805 -2.63 -10.14 -11.03
C VAL A 805 -2.62 -8.62 -11.16
N GLY A 806 -3.35 -7.93 -10.28
CA GLY A 806 -3.40 -6.47 -10.24
C GLY A 806 -2.03 -5.83 -10.06
N GLY A 807 -1.74 -4.80 -10.87
CA GLY A 807 -0.42 -4.18 -10.99
C GLY A 807 0.20 -3.71 -9.66
N SER A 808 -0.62 -3.28 -8.69
CA SER A 808 -0.15 -2.85 -7.35
C SER A 808 0.55 -3.96 -6.56
N ALA A 809 0.25 -5.23 -6.85
CA ALA A 809 0.90 -6.40 -6.26
C ALA A 809 2.12 -6.90 -7.04
N LEU A 810 2.34 -6.36 -8.22
CA LEU A 810 3.48 -6.68 -9.07
C LEU A 810 4.56 -5.61 -8.94
N ARG A 811 5.77 -6.01 -9.29
CA ARG A 811 6.89 -5.10 -9.41
C ARG A 811 6.87 -4.44 -10.79
N SER A 812 6.90 -3.11 -10.81
CA SER A 812 6.92 -2.31 -12.03
C SER A 812 8.34 -1.98 -12.51
N GLU A 813 9.33 -2.00 -11.62
CA GLU A 813 10.70 -1.53 -11.88
C GLU A 813 11.65 -2.67 -12.22
N SER A 814 12.43 -2.50 -13.29
CA SER A 814 13.50 -3.43 -13.68
C SER A 814 14.74 -3.25 -12.80
N ASP A 815 15.32 -4.36 -12.32
CA ASP A 815 16.62 -4.34 -11.64
C ASP A 815 17.81 -4.29 -12.63
N GLY A 816 17.55 -4.15 -13.94
CA GLY A 816 18.59 -4.23 -14.97
C GLY A 816 19.30 -5.58 -15.01
N GLY A 817 18.65 -6.64 -14.52
CA GLY A 817 19.22 -7.99 -14.40
C GLY A 817 20.17 -8.20 -13.22
N ASN A 818 20.15 -7.31 -12.22
CA ASN A 818 20.93 -7.44 -10.99
C ASN A 818 20.20 -8.25 -9.91
N ASP A 819 20.94 -8.69 -8.88
CA ASP A 819 20.35 -9.36 -7.71
C ASP A 819 19.47 -8.40 -6.90
N ILE A 820 18.34 -8.92 -6.40
CA ILE A 820 17.53 -8.24 -5.39
C ILE A 820 18.28 -8.28 -4.06
N GLU A 821 18.34 -7.12 -3.40
CA GLU A 821 18.89 -7.05 -2.05
C GLU A 821 18.07 -7.86 -1.05
N THR A 822 18.72 -8.24 0.04
CA THR A 822 18.03 -8.95 1.12
C THR A 822 17.04 -8.01 1.79
N HIS A 823 15.81 -8.44 1.95
CA HIS A 823 14.69 -7.61 2.44
C HIS A 823 13.72 -8.45 3.26
N ASN A 824 12.77 -7.80 3.94
CA ASN A 824 11.79 -8.46 4.79
C ASN A 824 10.50 -8.82 4.03
N GLU A 825 9.76 -9.83 4.48
CA GLU A 825 8.56 -10.31 3.81
C GLU A 825 7.33 -9.39 3.97
N HIS A 826 7.17 -8.76 5.15
CA HIS A 826 6.06 -7.84 5.40
C HIS A 826 6.47 -6.39 5.16
N THR A 827 7.69 -6.04 5.57
CA THR A 827 8.20 -4.67 5.54
C THR A 827 9.13 -4.38 4.38
N GLY A 828 9.52 -5.35 3.54
CA GLY A 828 10.42 -5.11 2.40
C GLY A 828 9.79 -4.39 1.20
N GLY A 829 8.52 -3.95 1.30
CA GLY A 829 7.83 -3.17 0.28
C GLY A 829 7.85 -3.82 -1.10
N VAL A 830 8.26 -3.05 -2.11
CA VAL A 830 8.35 -3.49 -3.51
C VAL A 830 9.31 -4.65 -3.75
N MET A 831 10.29 -4.87 -2.88
CA MET A 831 11.33 -5.90 -3.06
C MET A 831 10.79 -7.33 -2.94
N ASN A 832 9.72 -7.51 -2.14
CA ASN A 832 9.08 -8.81 -2.00
C ASN A 832 7.95 -9.04 -3.03
N LYS A 833 7.66 -8.08 -3.92
CA LYS A 833 6.67 -8.25 -4.99
C LYS A 833 7.30 -9.02 -6.16
N PRO A 834 6.61 -10.00 -6.78
CA PRO A 834 7.11 -10.68 -7.97
C PRO A 834 7.03 -9.77 -9.20
N TYR A 835 7.84 -10.06 -10.22
CA TYR A 835 7.67 -9.45 -11.54
C TYR A 835 6.42 -9.96 -12.25
N LYS A 836 5.94 -9.19 -13.23
CA LYS A 836 4.81 -9.59 -14.09
C LYS A 836 5.07 -10.93 -14.78
N ALA A 837 6.31 -11.22 -15.16
CA ALA A 837 6.70 -12.53 -15.64
C ALA A 837 8.14 -12.86 -15.22
N PHE A 838 8.42 -14.13 -14.97
CA PHE A 838 9.77 -14.61 -14.70
C PHE A 838 9.97 -16.06 -15.16
N GLN A 839 11.20 -16.36 -15.56
CA GLN A 839 11.66 -17.70 -15.88
C GLN A 839 12.43 -18.29 -14.70
N VAL A 840 12.31 -19.60 -14.50
CA VAL A 840 13.05 -20.35 -13.49
C VAL A 840 14.18 -21.14 -14.14
N ASN A 841 15.36 -21.09 -13.52
CA ASN A 841 16.51 -21.87 -13.96
C ASN A 841 16.23 -23.36 -13.80
N ASP A 842 16.82 -24.17 -14.67
CA ASP A 842 16.71 -25.62 -14.72
C ASP A 842 17.44 -26.33 -13.57
N GLU A 843 18.46 -25.68 -13.00
CA GLU A 843 19.32 -26.26 -11.96
C GLU A 843 19.31 -25.46 -10.64
N ASN A 844 19.49 -26.20 -9.54
CA ASN A 844 19.73 -25.63 -8.22
C ASN A 844 21.20 -25.22 -8.08
N ARG A 845 21.47 -23.95 -7.73
CA ARG A 845 22.84 -23.38 -7.76
C ARG A 845 23.21 -22.68 -6.46
N THR A 846 24.47 -22.79 -6.04
CA THR A 846 25.01 -22.00 -4.91
C THR A 846 25.15 -20.50 -5.24
N ARG A 847 25.24 -20.16 -6.52
CA ARG A 847 25.33 -18.79 -7.03
C ARG A 847 24.60 -18.66 -8.37
N CYS A 848 23.83 -17.60 -8.54
CA CYS A 848 23.12 -17.36 -9.78
C CYS A 848 24.06 -16.90 -10.91
N PRO A 849 23.89 -17.40 -12.15
CA PRO A 849 24.66 -16.95 -13.31
C PRO A 849 24.38 -15.47 -13.65
N LYS A 850 25.23 -14.87 -14.50
CA LYS A 850 25.00 -13.51 -14.98
C LYS A 850 23.63 -13.40 -15.68
N GLY A 851 22.83 -12.38 -15.32
CA GLY A 851 21.48 -12.19 -15.83
C GLY A 851 20.42 -13.06 -15.14
N TRP A 852 20.80 -13.79 -14.09
CA TRP A 852 19.90 -14.52 -13.19
C TRP A 852 20.12 -14.04 -11.77
N ARG A 853 19.08 -14.10 -10.96
CA ARG A 853 19.08 -13.63 -9.58
C ARG A 853 18.41 -14.60 -8.63
N ARG A 854 18.61 -14.39 -7.33
CA ARG A 854 17.86 -15.11 -6.30
C ARG A 854 16.37 -14.72 -6.35
N PRO A 855 15.44 -15.66 -6.18
CA PRO A 855 14.03 -15.33 -6.08
C PRO A 855 13.72 -14.63 -4.75
N ASN A 856 12.70 -13.76 -4.72
CA ASN A 856 12.08 -13.34 -3.47
C ASN A 856 11.10 -14.43 -2.94
N GLN A 857 10.52 -14.23 -1.76
CA GLN A 857 9.62 -15.22 -1.14
C GLN A 857 8.35 -15.45 -1.95
N ARG A 858 7.81 -14.42 -2.61
CA ARG A 858 6.61 -14.55 -3.46
C ARG A 858 6.87 -15.37 -4.71
N GLU A 859 8.00 -15.16 -5.38
CA GLU A 859 8.43 -15.98 -6.51
C GLU A 859 8.69 -17.43 -6.09
N LEU A 860 9.32 -17.62 -4.92
CA LEU A 860 9.59 -18.94 -4.38
C LEU A 860 8.29 -19.71 -4.06
N VAL A 861 7.26 -19.06 -3.50
CA VAL A 861 5.99 -19.76 -3.20
C VAL A 861 5.17 -20.05 -4.46
N ILE A 862 5.29 -19.23 -5.51
CA ILE A 862 4.71 -19.55 -6.83
C ILE A 862 5.33 -20.84 -7.38
N MET A 863 6.66 -20.99 -7.28
CA MET A 863 7.32 -22.25 -7.66
C MET A 863 6.74 -23.44 -6.88
N LEU A 864 6.57 -23.31 -5.56
CA LEU A 864 5.98 -24.36 -4.73
C LEU A 864 4.56 -24.74 -5.16
N GLY A 865 3.74 -23.74 -5.48
CA GLY A 865 2.34 -23.92 -5.85
C GLY A 865 2.14 -24.57 -7.22
N TYR A 866 3.09 -24.42 -8.16
CA TYR A 866 2.86 -24.75 -9.57
C TYR A 866 3.91 -25.64 -10.23
N MET A 867 5.09 -25.80 -9.65
CA MET A 867 6.07 -26.80 -10.12
C MET A 867 5.72 -28.18 -9.59
N ARG A 868 6.11 -29.22 -10.35
CA ARG A 868 6.06 -30.59 -9.83
C ARG A 868 7.07 -30.72 -8.70
N SER A 869 6.74 -31.50 -7.67
CA SER A 869 7.62 -31.65 -6.50
C SER A 869 9.00 -32.21 -6.86
N ASP A 870 9.08 -33.07 -7.88
CA ASP A 870 10.35 -33.61 -8.39
C ASP A 870 11.20 -32.55 -9.12
N ASP A 871 10.59 -31.49 -9.64
CA ASP A 871 11.28 -30.43 -10.39
C ASP A 871 11.77 -29.27 -9.49
N LEU A 872 11.29 -29.20 -8.24
CA LEU A 872 11.71 -28.18 -7.28
C LEU A 872 13.18 -28.38 -6.86
N GLY A 873 13.63 -29.62 -6.68
CA GLY A 873 15.02 -29.89 -6.35
C GLY A 873 15.30 -31.26 -5.75
N ASP A 874 16.57 -31.51 -5.45
CA ASP A 874 16.99 -32.75 -4.79
C ASP A 874 16.25 -32.96 -3.47
N LYS A 875 15.85 -34.21 -3.22
CA LYS A 875 15.23 -34.61 -1.96
C LYS A 875 16.14 -34.27 -0.77
N ASN A 876 15.53 -33.71 0.28
CA ASN A 876 16.17 -33.27 1.52
C ASN A 876 17.12 -32.07 1.39
N LYS A 877 16.97 -31.23 0.36
CA LYS A 877 17.67 -29.93 0.25
C LYS A 877 16.72 -28.76 0.45
N PHE A 878 17.28 -27.65 0.92
CA PHE A 878 16.57 -26.38 1.06
C PHE A 878 16.86 -25.47 -0.13
N ILE A 879 15.81 -24.83 -0.63
CA ILE A 879 15.89 -23.80 -1.67
C ILE A 879 15.51 -22.48 -1.01
N ALA A 880 16.44 -21.53 -0.94
CA ALA A 880 16.17 -20.26 -0.26
C ALA A 880 15.76 -19.14 -1.22
N SER A 881 15.06 -18.15 -0.65
CA SER A 881 14.89 -16.83 -1.26
C SER A 881 15.91 -15.82 -0.71
N CYS A 882 15.91 -14.62 -1.27
CA CYS A 882 16.60 -13.46 -0.68
C CYS A 882 15.77 -12.74 0.39
N THR A 883 14.61 -13.27 0.78
CA THR A 883 13.69 -12.63 1.73
C THR A 883 13.88 -13.21 3.15
N LYS A 884 13.88 -12.31 4.13
CA LYS A 884 13.97 -12.63 5.57
C LYS A 884 12.64 -12.40 6.27
N SER A 885 12.49 -13.05 7.41
CA SER A 885 11.39 -12.80 8.34
C SER A 885 11.66 -11.56 9.19
N ASP A 886 10.72 -10.62 9.24
CA ASP A 886 10.70 -9.48 10.17
C ASP A 886 9.87 -9.74 11.44
N LEU A 887 9.32 -10.94 11.59
CA LEU A 887 8.62 -11.35 12.80
C LEU A 887 9.56 -11.36 14.01
N THR A 888 9.11 -10.79 15.12
CA THR A 888 9.90 -10.69 16.36
C THR A 888 10.49 -12.03 16.86
N PHE A 889 9.83 -13.17 16.61
CA PHE A 889 10.24 -14.51 17.07
C PHE A 889 11.02 -15.32 16.02
N LYS A 890 11.13 -14.83 14.78
CA LYS A 890 11.87 -15.45 13.67
C LYS A 890 12.68 -14.41 12.89
N SER A 891 13.10 -13.35 13.57
CA SER A 891 13.71 -12.18 12.94
C SER A 891 15.03 -12.56 12.26
N GLY A 892 15.20 -12.10 11.02
CA GLY A 892 16.42 -12.29 10.23
C GLY A 892 16.59 -13.66 9.59
N LEU A 893 15.64 -14.58 9.79
CA LEU A 893 15.65 -15.93 9.23
C LEU A 893 15.12 -15.95 7.79
N PHE A 894 15.63 -16.84 6.94
CA PHE A 894 15.27 -16.86 5.52
C PHE A 894 14.11 -17.82 5.20
N TYR A 895 13.35 -17.45 4.18
CA TYR A 895 12.32 -18.31 3.61
C TYR A 895 12.93 -19.40 2.72
N THR A 896 12.50 -20.63 2.94
CA THR A 896 13.01 -21.81 2.25
C THR A 896 11.90 -22.77 1.85
N ILE A 897 12.05 -23.44 0.71
CA ILE A 897 11.29 -24.66 0.41
C ILE A 897 12.06 -25.85 0.97
N ALA A 898 11.38 -26.69 1.75
CA ALA A 898 11.89 -27.96 2.22
C ALA A 898 11.28 -29.11 1.39
N THR A 899 12.14 -29.90 0.73
CA THR A 899 11.74 -31.11 0.00
C THR A 899 11.89 -32.34 0.91
N SER A 900 10.93 -32.61 1.80
CA SER A 900 11.02 -33.81 2.66
C SER A 900 10.76 -35.08 1.84
N GLY A 901 11.44 -36.19 2.15
CA GLY A 901 11.37 -37.45 1.39
C GLY A 901 10.00 -38.15 1.28
N LEU A 902 8.91 -37.53 1.72
CA LEU A 902 7.53 -37.93 1.50
C LEU A 902 6.85 -36.86 0.65
N THR A 903 6.57 -37.14 -0.63
CA THR A 903 5.63 -36.54 -1.62
C THR A 903 5.21 -35.05 -1.59
N ASN A 904 5.49 -34.26 -0.58
CA ASN A 904 4.99 -32.91 -0.34
C ASN A 904 6.18 -32.00 0.03
N ALA A 905 6.45 -31.01 -0.82
CA ALA A 905 7.29 -29.86 -0.50
C ALA A 905 6.46 -28.84 0.29
N PHE A 906 7.10 -28.06 1.16
CA PHE A 906 6.44 -26.98 1.90
C PHE A 906 7.38 -25.79 2.11
N MET A 907 6.80 -24.60 2.30
CA MET A 907 7.56 -23.39 2.63
C MET A 907 7.69 -23.22 4.14
N THR A 908 8.89 -22.88 4.61
CA THR A 908 9.18 -22.65 6.03
C THR A 908 10.27 -21.58 6.21
N ILE A 909 10.41 -21.10 7.45
CA ILE A 909 11.42 -20.14 7.87
C ILE A 909 12.53 -20.88 8.64
N SER A 910 13.80 -20.74 8.23
CA SER A 910 14.92 -21.52 8.78
C SER A 910 16.10 -20.66 9.26
N THR A 911 16.80 -21.13 10.31
CA THR A 911 17.88 -20.42 11.04
C THR A 911 19.23 -20.39 10.33
N SER A 912 19.43 -21.20 9.30
CA SER A 912 20.74 -21.37 8.71
C SER A 912 20.92 -20.45 7.51
N ALA A 913 21.89 -19.53 7.59
CA ALA A 913 22.51 -18.87 6.44
C ALA A 913 23.21 -19.85 5.45
N THR A 914 22.99 -21.16 5.58
CA THR A 914 23.44 -22.22 4.66
C THR A 914 22.25 -22.71 3.83
N ALA A 915 21.78 -21.86 2.92
CA ALA A 915 21.06 -22.38 1.77
C ALA A 915 22.10 -22.97 0.82
N ASP A 916 22.17 -24.30 0.71
CA ASP A 916 23.12 -24.94 -0.20
C ASP A 916 22.82 -24.59 -1.67
N THR A 917 21.60 -24.18 -1.99
CA THR A 917 21.19 -23.87 -3.36
C THR A 917 20.03 -22.88 -3.48
N TYR A 918 20.04 -22.11 -4.57
CA TYR A 918 18.97 -21.26 -5.06
C TYR A 918 18.38 -21.84 -6.35
N ARG A 919 17.06 -21.70 -6.52
CA ARG A 919 16.41 -21.87 -7.82
C ARG A 919 16.34 -20.49 -8.47
N CYS A 920 17.38 -20.15 -9.23
CA CYS A 920 17.55 -18.78 -9.75
C CYS A 920 16.43 -18.41 -10.72
N VAL A 921 16.07 -17.13 -10.76
CA VAL A 921 15.06 -16.59 -11.65
C VAL A 921 15.63 -15.51 -12.55
N ARG A 922 14.96 -15.29 -13.68
CA ARG A 922 15.24 -14.21 -14.62
C ARG A 922 13.94 -13.54 -15.02
N ASP A 923 13.89 -12.23 -14.85
CA ASP A 923 12.72 -11.41 -15.18
C ASP A 923 12.52 -11.34 -16.70
N GLN A 924 11.26 -11.20 -17.14
CA GLN A 924 10.87 -11.20 -18.55
C GLN A 924 10.07 -9.95 -18.92
#